data_AF-A0A2E2U9Z5-F1
#
_entry.id   AF-A0A2E2U9Z5-F1
#
_cell.length_a   1.000
_cell.length_b   1.000
_cell.length_c   1.000
_cell.angle_alpha   90.00
_cell.angle_beta   90.00
_cell.angle_gamma   90.00
#
_symmetry.space_group_name_H-M   'P 1'
#
loop_
_entity.id
_entity.type
_entity.pdbx_description
1 polymer ?
#
loop_
_entity_poly.entity_id
_entity_poly.type
_entity_poly.pdbx_seq_one_letter_code
_entity_poly.pdbx_strand_id
1 'polypeptide(L)'
;MSERIRFHSKSNFTQFILCSTLLILLGCEGVTEVNKSENRSRDAAIFSGTGSGRVYLDNPSILNGRYTTSANFRNKTTSRFITDNTTLSTECSFEQFLPNFFDSTSLDSFTDSTSSNCMNVLNDRSASTDPLISSNLDWDFTTHSDEFYQVSTFYHANLIRERFLESLSFTHKQVHLNGSLFIPPSTKYNFIDTRSYWLHDSGSTVNMDIFSKCQLTPINAFFDPANNQVCLGFDPNDGDNNFLITQDPSVTYHEMGHVFVKILMNQRNMTSGIDPNSSSVYYEGKTFSSDLGDIFYDEGGAINEGIADWFAYYMNNRDEVGEFALYRLQGLARPVSEDSDQHTTSVSTTSGERLSYPQYLQYNPPNLGENVEDVHNAGTIISHYLVALQKELKNSCTFSTSDTDEIHEITGDYMVLLLSETMAEIGDLTAKGSDFFSQYATVDSDYNDVYFTNLNEDHSYLWTQKVNPPNFRRFFRIFGKNILYHLSVDLCPEFTIDDSEKLLDDYGLLLFKSYEDRGNGIDLDGLLSLSYFNFSGDHELFSDREINPVILNTKVNEDNRRNTVLIAKDFIELDDDILAFVVDGQKQMADFIASLTFQGENVETTEGIAGTEYNNSNAKISPGEVIGISLNLFNKSNSVMAGVQVLANDWDHMALNDNSDVYVNRFENINGLSNGDITGDIAYHKPCMFDEFPSESEGAINPANETGSAAGECSYITRTNAGIDTTEIVNDVHPKYDVDAPQPICLVQYRDEDETTWVSQDFFRKTEMKLDDKDCLNNPSISGPDFNPNACLIRMLPGAEHAFLSKINAQSTWVDTLRGESQNGIQFNSSAVMAMEVNKWIPPGTLFNCRFRVRFSNCSDCFNDSSTDDDLPDYEFAGPDPYKIINFQFEVLD
;
A
#
# COMPACT_ATOMS: atom_id res chain seq x y z
N MET A 1 0.13 16.12 14.14
CA MET A 1 0.70 17.05 15.15
C MET A 1 1.11 16.25 16.39
N SER A 2 2.40 16.04 16.66
CA SER A 2 2.92 15.72 18.01
C SER A 2 4.46 15.82 18.04
N GLU A 3 4.97 16.46 19.09
CA GLU A 3 6.36 16.85 19.30
C GLU A 3 7.23 15.74 19.92
N ARG A 4 8.48 15.70 19.47
CA ARG A 4 9.72 15.29 20.19
C ARG A 4 9.56 14.82 21.64
N ILE A 5 9.96 13.56 21.90
CA ILE A 5 10.46 13.16 23.23
C ILE A 5 11.85 12.50 23.09
N ARG A 6 12.87 13.29 23.47
CA ARG A 6 14.22 12.84 23.79
C ARG A 6 14.20 12.11 25.14
N PHE A 7 14.62 10.85 25.20
CA PHE A 7 15.03 10.24 26.47
C PHE A 7 16.52 10.45 26.73
N HIS A 8 16.81 11.41 27.60
CA HIS A 8 18.05 11.44 28.39
C HIS A 8 17.89 10.51 29.59
N SER A 9 18.73 9.49 29.69
CA SER A 9 19.00 8.80 30.97
C SER A 9 20.49 8.86 31.25
N LYS A 10 20.86 9.75 32.19
CA LYS A 10 22.12 9.71 32.92
C LYS A 10 21.91 8.81 34.13
N SER A 11 22.75 7.80 34.30
CA SER A 11 22.96 7.14 35.58
C SER A 11 24.45 6.87 35.76
N ASN A 12 24.99 7.44 36.84
CA ASN A 12 26.38 7.44 37.22
C ASN A 12 26.80 6.05 37.73
N PHE A 13 27.98 5.58 37.33
CA PHE A 13 28.80 4.73 38.20
C PHE A 13 30.25 5.20 38.18
N THR A 14 30.72 5.59 39.35
CA THR A 14 32.00 6.25 39.59
C THR A 14 33.05 5.23 40.05
N GLN A 15 34.26 5.41 39.51
CA GLN A 15 35.59 5.14 40.10
C GLN A 15 36.08 3.69 40.29
N PHE A 16 37.19 3.38 39.58
CA PHE A 16 38.48 3.18 40.25
C PHE A 16 39.65 3.77 39.42
N ILE A 17 40.60 4.34 40.17
CA ILE A 17 41.74 5.17 39.81
C ILE A 17 42.98 4.32 39.50
N LEU A 18 43.83 4.73 38.54
CA LEU A 18 45.30 4.91 38.66
C LEU A 18 45.87 5.30 37.28
N CYS A 19 46.13 6.60 37.01
CA CYS A 19 47.34 7.35 37.35
C CYS A 19 48.60 6.84 36.63
N SER A 20 49.01 7.53 35.56
CA SER A 20 50.38 8.06 35.43
C SER A 20 50.54 8.94 34.17
N THR A 21 50.76 10.22 34.43
CA THR A 21 51.26 11.27 33.55
C THR A 21 52.70 11.01 33.08
N LEU A 22 53.01 11.33 31.82
CA LEU A 22 54.20 12.12 31.49
C LEU A 22 54.06 12.81 30.11
N LEU A 23 54.03 14.15 30.14
CA LEU A 23 54.34 15.01 29.01
C LEU A 23 55.84 14.94 28.69
N ILE A 24 56.24 15.13 27.41
CA ILE A 24 57.11 16.23 26.94
C ILE A 24 57.46 16.08 25.43
N LEU A 25 57.05 17.10 24.67
CA LEU A 25 57.68 17.84 23.55
C LEU A 25 58.40 17.15 22.37
N LEU A 26 57.86 17.43 21.18
CA LEU A 26 58.46 17.98 19.94
C LEU A 26 59.90 17.57 19.54
N GLY A 27 60.00 17.07 18.30
CA GLY A 27 61.21 17.13 17.47
C GLY A 27 60.96 16.59 16.06
N CYS A 28 60.83 17.47 15.07
CA CYS A 28 60.98 17.12 13.65
C CYS A 28 62.48 17.03 13.31
N GLU A 29 62.90 15.94 12.69
CA GLU A 29 63.91 15.94 11.61
C GLU A 29 63.85 14.59 10.90
N GLY A 30 63.67 14.63 9.58
CA GLY A 30 63.73 13.44 8.74
C GLY A 30 65.17 12.97 8.50
N VAL A 31 65.29 11.75 8.01
CA VAL A 31 66.09 11.34 6.83
C VAL A 31 66.15 9.81 6.82
N THR A 32 65.50 9.24 5.80
CA THR A 32 65.78 7.98 5.09
C THR A 32 66.29 6.76 5.88
N GLU A 33 65.48 5.70 5.91
CA GLU A 33 65.88 4.39 5.38
C GLU A 33 64.67 3.44 5.28
N VAL A 34 64.66 2.68 4.19
CA VAL A 34 63.58 1.82 3.70
C VAL A 34 63.51 0.54 4.55
N ASN A 35 62.41 0.33 5.28
CA ASN A 35 62.05 -0.99 5.78
C ASN A 35 61.26 -1.74 4.69
N LYS A 36 61.87 -2.81 4.19
CA LYS A 36 61.25 -3.83 3.34
C LYS A 36 59.98 -4.35 4.02
N SER A 37 58.82 -4.01 3.46
CA SER A 37 57.56 -4.70 3.76
C SER A 37 57.13 -5.55 2.56
N GLU A 38 56.44 -6.62 2.91
CA GLU A 38 56.06 -7.76 2.11
C GLU A 38 55.28 -7.39 0.83
N ASN A 39 55.46 -8.22 -0.20
CA ASN A 39 54.71 -8.16 -1.46
C ASN A 39 53.19 -8.30 -1.19
N ARG A 40 52.52 -7.17 -0.93
CA ARG A 40 51.12 -6.98 -1.29
C ARG A 40 51.11 -6.42 -2.71
N SER A 41 50.41 -7.11 -3.61
CA SER A 41 50.06 -6.60 -4.94
C SER A 41 49.34 -5.26 -4.75
N ARG A 42 50.06 -4.15 -4.91
CA ARG A 42 49.45 -2.83 -5.06
C ARG A 42 48.91 -2.79 -6.47
N ASP A 43 47.61 -2.98 -6.64
CA ASP A 43 46.94 -2.41 -7.81
C ASP A 43 47.13 -0.90 -7.69
N ALA A 44 47.96 -0.34 -8.56
CA ALA A 44 48.15 1.10 -8.61
C ALA A 44 46.79 1.75 -8.90
N ALA A 45 46.43 2.79 -8.16
CA ALA A 45 45.33 3.68 -8.55
C ALA A 45 45.65 4.21 -9.95
N ILE A 46 44.90 3.75 -10.94
CA ILE A 46 45.02 4.19 -12.32
C ILE A 46 43.99 5.31 -12.42
N PHE A 47 44.45 6.53 -12.63
CA PHE A 47 43.57 7.69 -12.79
C PHE A 47 42.49 7.38 -13.83
N SER A 48 41.24 7.33 -13.40
CA SER A 48 40.12 6.86 -14.22
C SER A 48 39.53 8.00 -15.08
N GLY A 49 39.84 9.24 -14.72
CA GLY A 49 39.31 10.46 -15.31
C GLY A 49 38.61 11.33 -14.26
N THR A 50 38.39 12.60 -14.56
CA THR A 50 37.54 13.46 -13.71
C THR A 50 36.12 12.90 -13.67
N GLY A 51 35.52 12.85 -12.48
CA GLY A 51 34.18 12.33 -12.23
C GLY A 51 34.01 10.83 -12.45
N SER A 52 35.09 10.10 -12.77
CA SER A 52 35.04 8.67 -13.10
C SER A 52 35.48 7.78 -11.94
N GLY A 53 35.12 6.50 -11.97
CA GLY A 53 35.55 5.49 -11.00
C GLY A 53 35.42 4.08 -11.54
N ARG A 54 36.11 3.12 -10.91
CA ARG A 54 35.97 1.69 -11.23
C ARG A 54 34.78 1.09 -10.48
N VAL A 55 33.89 0.45 -11.22
CA VAL A 55 32.70 -0.25 -10.70
C VAL A 55 32.64 -1.68 -11.24
N TYR A 56 31.98 -2.59 -10.54
CA TYR A 56 31.51 -3.83 -11.16
C TYR A 56 30.23 -3.50 -11.94
N LEU A 57 30.03 -4.11 -13.11
CA LEU A 57 28.81 -3.91 -13.88
C LEU A 57 27.73 -4.96 -13.55
N ASP A 58 28.13 -6.02 -12.86
CA ASP A 58 27.28 -7.15 -12.59
C ASP A 58 27.72 -7.89 -11.31
N ASN A 59 26.86 -8.75 -10.77
CA ASN A 59 27.11 -9.48 -9.54
C ASN A 59 28.15 -10.60 -9.74
N PRO A 60 28.79 -11.08 -8.65
CA PRO A 60 29.81 -12.11 -8.73
C PRO A 60 29.38 -13.41 -9.42
N SER A 61 28.11 -13.83 -9.31
CA SER A 61 27.64 -15.07 -9.94
C SER A 61 27.62 -14.94 -11.47
N ILE A 62 27.05 -13.85 -11.98
CA ILE A 62 26.99 -13.56 -13.41
C ILE A 62 28.39 -13.34 -13.99
N LEU A 63 29.22 -12.52 -13.32
CA LEU A 63 30.59 -12.29 -13.76
C LEU A 63 31.45 -13.56 -13.80
N ASN A 64 31.09 -14.62 -13.07
CA ASN A 64 31.78 -15.91 -13.08
C ASN A 64 31.12 -16.95 -14.02
N GLY A 65 29.93 -16.65 -14.56
CA GLY A 65 29.12 -17.59 -15.34
C GLY A 65 28.64 -18.81 -14.53
N ARG A 66 28.54 -18.67 -13.20
CA ARG A 66 28.04 -19.71 -12.27
C ARG A 66 27.74 -19.10 -10.90
N TYR A 67 26.78 -19.67 -10.18
CA TYR A 67 26.53 -19.32 -8.78
C TYR A 67 27.81 -19.45 -7.93
N THR A 68 28.07 -18.42 -7.13
CA THR A 68 29.21 -18.37 -6.21
C THR A 68 28.75 -17.83 -4.86
N THR A 69 29.37 -18.30 -3.79
CA THR A 69 29.14 -17.79 -2.44
C THR A 69 30.20 -16.78 -2.01
N SER A 70 31.17 -16.47 -2.87
CA SER A 70 32.24 -15.50 -2.61
C SER A 70 32.37 -14.49 -3.75
N ALA A 71 32.57 -13.21 -3.38
CA ALA A 71 32.77 -12.13 -4.31
C ALA A 71 34.24 -12.07 -4.79
N ASN A 72 34.45 -11.99 -6.11
CA ASN A 72 35.76 -11.76 -6.70
C ASN A 72 35.62 -10.86 -7.94
N PHE A 73 36.05 -9.60 -7.79
CA PHE A 73 35.98 -8.57 -8.82
C PHE A 73 37.31 -8.34 -9.55
N ARG A 74 38.33 -9.17 -9.31
CA ARG A 74 39.66 -8.97 -9.92
C ARG A 74 39.56 -9.03 -11.43
N ASN A 75 40.02 -7.97 -12.10
CA ASN A 75 39.93 -7.77 -13.56
C ASN A 75 38.50 -7.80 -14.12
N LYS A 76 37.49 -7.55 -13.29
CA LYS A 76 36.07 -7.55 -13.67
C LYS A 76 35.38 -6.20 -13.41
N THR A 77 36.16 -5.19 -13.03
CA THR A 77 35.70 -3.82 -12.86
C THR A 77 35.95 -3.01 -14.13
N THR A 78 35.05 -2.09 -14.44
CA THR A 78 35.17 -1.18 -15.59
C THR A 78 35.12 0.28 -15.12
N SER A 79 35.84 1.15 -15.82
CA SER A 79 35.76 2.60 -15.60
C SER A 79 34.42 3.13 -16.12
N ARG A 80 33.71 3.89 -15.28
CA ARG A 80 32.45 4.57 -15.62
C ARG A 80 32.47 5.99 -15.07
N PHE A 81 31.67 6.85 -15.68
CA PHE A 81 31.33 8.14 -15.06
C PHE A 81 30.46 7.87 -13.83
N ILE A 82 30.77 8.54 -12.73
CA ILE A 82 30.07 8.43 -11.46
C ILE A 82 29.30 9.72 -11.24
N THR A 83 30.00 10.82 -10.95
CA THR A 83 29.38 12.15 -10.78
C THR A 83 30.46 13.24 -10.81
N ASP A 84 30.07 14.43 -11.26
CA ASP A 84 30.88 15.65 -11.17
C ASP A 84 30.77 16.34 -9.81
N ASN A 85 29.86 15.88 -8.95
CA ASN A 85 29.71 16.39 -7.59
C ASN A 85 30.92 16.02 -6.72
N THR A 86 31.14 16.80 -5.65
CA THR A 86 32.21 16.52 -4.68
C THR A 86 31.86 15.35 -3.77
N THR A 87 30.58 15.01 -3.66
CA THR A 87 30.00 13.89 -2.90
C THR A 87 29.24 12.95 -3.82
N LEU A 88 28.95 11.72 -3.36
CA LEU A 88 28.07 10.77 -4.04
C LEU A 88 26.60 11.20 -3.93
N SER A 89 26.28 12.32 -4.57
CA SER A 89 24.96 12.93 -4.61
C SER A 89 24.59 13.27 -6.05
N THR A 90 23.30 13.36 -6.32
CA THR A 90 22.78 13.72 -7.65
C THR A 90 21.55 14.62 -7.55
N GLU A 91 21.46 15.59 -8.47
CA GLU A 91 20.36 16.54 -8.52
C GLU A 91 19.10 15.88 -9.10
N CYS A 92 17.95 16.46 -8.74
CA CYS A 92 16.67 16.18 -9.35
C CYS A 92 16.62 16.83 -10.73
N SER A 93 16.43 16.05 -11.79
CA SER A 93 16.18 16.59 -13.12
C SER A 93 15.13 15.73 -13.80
N PHE A 94 14.13 16.38 -14.38
CA PHE A 94 13.07 15.72 -15.11
C PHE A 94 12.72 16.54 -16.34
N GLU A 95 12.49 15.85 -17.45
CA GLU A 95 12.07 16.44 -18.71
C GLU A 95 10.55 16.24 -18.88
N GLN A 96 9.81 17.34 -18.98
CA GLN A 96 8.38 17.36 -19.29
C GLN A 96 8.18 17.95 -20.69
N PHE A 97 7.17 17.48 -21.41
CA PHE A 97 6.82 18.02 -22.72
C PHE A 97 5.58 18.92 -22.63
N LEU A 98 5.54 19.98 -23.42
CA LEU A 98 4.39 20.86 -23.57
C LEU A 98 4.18 21.22 -25.05
N PRO A 99 2.96 21.54 -25.47
CA PRO A 99 2.73 22.10 -26.79
C PRO A 99 3.47 23.42 -26.95
N ASN A 100 4.06 23.65 -28.13
CA ASN A 100 4.70 24.92 -28.42
C ASN A 100 3.66 26.03 -28.47
N PHE A 101 3.93 27.12 -27.76
CA PHE A 101 3.01 28.27 -27.63
C PHE A 101 2.61 28.89 -28.98
N PHE A 102 3.46 28.80 -30.00
CA PHE A 102 3.21 29.38 -31.34
C PHE A 102 2.75 28.36 -32.38
N ASP A 103 2.89 27.06 -32.10
CA ASP A 103 2.52 25.96 -32.99
C ASP A 103 2.18 24.71 -32.18
N SER A 104 0.88 24.53 -31.87
CA SER A 104 0.38 23.38 -31.09
C SER A 104 0.62 22.02 -31.73
N THR A 105 1.08 21.97 -32.99
CA THR A 105 1.49 20.71 -33.66
C THR A 105 2.94 20.31 -33.37
N SER A 106 3.70 21.16 -32.69
CA SER A 106 5.08 20.91 -32.25
C SER A 106 5.17 20.90 -30.73
N LEU A 107 6.11 20.10 -30.20
CA LEU A 107 6.30 19.93 -28.75
C LEU A 107 7.64 20.55 -28.33
N ASP A 108 7.60 21.34 -27.26
CA ASP A 108 8.79 21.84 -26.57
C ASP A 108 9.06 20.98 -25.32
N SER A 109 10.33 20.69 -25.07
CA SER A 109 10.79 20.06 -23.82
C SER A 109 11.14 21.13 -22.78
N PHE A 110 10.66 20.97 -21.56
CA PHE A 110 11.04 21.76 -20.41
C PHE A 110 11.72 20.87 -19.37
N THR A 111 12.91 21.25 -18.93
CA THR A 111 13.65 20.51 -17.92
C THR A 111 13.60 21.26 -16.60
N ASP A 112 13.25 20.57 -15.52
CA ASP A 112 13.34 21.12 -14.18
C ASP A 112 14.81 21.50 -13.89
N SER A 113 15.03 22.78 -13.59
CA SER A 113 16.34 23.34 -13.25
C SER A 113 16.51 23.59 -11.76
N THR A 114 15.61 23.08 -10.91
CA THR A 114 15.73 23.23 -9.45
C THR A 114 16.81 22.29 -8.92
N SER A 115 17.93 22.87 -8.47
CA SER A 115 19.17 22.17 -8.09
C SER A 115 19.09 21.44 -6.72
N SER A 116 17.94 20.87 -6.35
CA SER A 116 17.84 20.07 -5.12
C SER A 116 18.42 18.68 -5.37
N ASN A 117 19.19 18.16 -4.40
CA ASN A 117 19.64 16.77 -4.45
C ASN A 117 18.45 15.84 -4.22
N CYS A 118 18.33 14.81 -5.06
CA CYS A 118 17.29 13.79 -5.00
C CYS A 118 17.77 12.49 -4.36
N MET A 119 19.07 12.19 -4.45
CA MET A 119 19.64 10.95 -3.97
C MET A 119 21.07 11.16 -3.48
N ASN A 120 21.40 10.53 -2.35
CA ASN A 120 22.74 10.44 -1.79
C ASN A 120 23.09 8.98 -1.46
N VAL A 121 24.37 8.62 -1.58
CA VAL A 121 24.89 7.34 -1.08
C VAL A 121 25.83 7.55 0.08
N LEU A 122 25.60 6.81 1.16
CA LEU A 122 26.38 6.80 2.39
C LEU A 122 26.85 5.38 2.73
N ASN A 123 27.80 5.29 3.66
CA ASN A 123 28.31 3.99 4.12
C ASN A 123 27.27 3.26 4.97
N ASP A 124 26.79 3.90 6.04
CA ASP A 124 25.91 3.31 7.05
C ASP A 124 24.94 4.36 7.62
N ARG A 125 23.96 3.88 8.40
CA ARG A 125 22.88 4.69 8.98
C ARG A 125 23.30 5.54 10.20
N SER A 126 24.58 5.57 10.57
CA SER A 126 25.00 6.38 11.72
C SER A 126 24.84 7.87 11.40
N ALA A 127 24.20 8.61 12.32
CA ALA A 127 24.08 10.06 12.23
C ALA A 127 25.44 10.80 12.22
N SER A 128 26.55 10.09 12.51
CA SER A 128 27.91 10.61 12.46
C SER A 128 28.66 10.29 11.18
N THR A 129 28.02 9.61 10.21
CA THR A 129 28.67 9.20 8.96
C THR A 129 28.77 10.38 8.01
N ASP A 130 30.00 10.76 7.68
CA ASP A 130 30.29 11.82 6.74
C ASP A 130 30.13 11.31 5.28
N PRO A 131 29.59 12.12 4.35
CA PRO A 131 29.56 11.78 2.93
C PRO A 131 30.95 11.50 2.38
N LEU A 132 31.06 10.49 1.49
CA LEU A 132 32.32 10.22 0.79
C LEU A 132 32.68 11.39 -0.14
N ILE A 133 33.93 11.87 -0.03
CA ILE A 133 34.45 12.98 -0.84
C ILE A 133 35.39 12.43 -1.91
N SER A 134 35.27 12.93 -3.14
CA SER A 134 36.15 12.54 -4.26
C SER A 134 37.63 12.87 -3.99
N SER A 135 38.53 12.04 -4.49
CA SER A 135 39.98 12.25 -4.36
C SER A 135 40.54 12.81 -5.67
N ASN A 136 40.96 14.08 -5.68
CA ASN A 136 41.40 14.78 -6.90
C ASN A 136 40.36 14.76 -8.04
N LEU A 137 39.06 14.81 -7.69
CA LEU A 137 37.94 14.67 -8.62
C LEU A 137 37.87 13.28 -9.29
N ASP A 138 38.46 12.24 -8.70
CA ASP A 138 38.38 10.84 -9.12
C ASP A 138 37.67 10.01 -8.04
N TRP A 139 36.91 9.01 -8.47
CA TRP A 139 36.17 8.04 -7.65
C TRP A 139 36.80 6.64 -7.72
N ASP A 140 38.04 6.50 -8.20
CA ASP A 140 38.80 5.23 -8.20
C ASP A 140 39.29 4.85 -6.79
N PHE A 141 38.57 3.93 -6.14
CA PHE A 141 38.95 3.35 -4.84
C PHE A 141 39.44 1.91 -4.96
N THR A 142 40.09 1.42 -3.89
CA THR A 142 40.61 0.05 -3.86
C THR A 142 39.44 -0.94 -3.87
N THR A 143 39.46 -1.91 -4.79
CA THR A 143 38.43 -2.96 -4.85
C THR A 143 38.25 -3.65 -3.50
N HIS A 144 36.98 -3.87 -3.12
CA HIS A 144 36.55 -4.38 -1.81
C HIS A 144 36.67 -3.43 -0.61
N SER A 145 37.03 -2.15 -0.80
CA SER A 145 36.89 -1.15 0.26
C SER A 145 35.44 -0.66 0.39
N ASP A 146 35.10 -0.10 1.55
CA ASP A 146 33.77 0.49 1.79
C ASP A 146 33.48 1.65 0.81
N GLU A 147 34.50 2.43 0.43
CA GLU A 147 34.38 3.49 -0.58
C GLU A 147 34.10 2.92 -1.98
N PHE A 148 34.72 1.80 -2.35
CA PHE A 148 34.45 1.13 -3.63
C PHE A 148 33.00 0.64 -3.73
N TYR A 149 32.44 0.12 -2.64
CA TYR A 149 31.04 -0.31 -2.60
C TYR A 149 30.07 0.88 -2.61
N GLN A 150 30.39 1.99 -1.92
CA GLN A 150 29.62 3.23 -2.03
C GLN A 150 29.59 3.75 -3.48
N VAL A 151 30.74 3.83 -4.15
CA VAL A 151 30.82 4.27 -5.56
C VAL A 151 30.03 3.35 -6.50
N SER A 152 30.11 2.04 -6.31
CA SER A 152 29.36 1.08 -7.14
C SER A 152 27.84 1.13 -6.85
N THR A 153 27.45 1.28 -5.58
CA THR A 153 26.04 1.49 -5.19
C THR A 153 25.48 2.74 -5.85
N PHE A 154 26.22 3.85 -5.80
CA PHE A 154 25.82 5.09 -6.45
C PHE A 154 25.66 4.92 -7.96
N TYR A 155 26.61 4.25 -8.62
CA TYR A 155 26.52 3.99 -10.06
C TYR A 155 25.23 3.23 -10.42
N HIS A 156 24.94 2.12 -9.74
CA HIS A 156 23.75 1.32 -10.05
C HIS A 156 22.44 2.03 -9.70
N ALA A 157 22.36 2.66 -8.52
CA ALA A 157 21.17 3.39 -8.11
C ALA A 157 20.89 4.60 -9.01
N ASN A 158 21.93 5.33 -9.42
CA ASN A 158 21.78 6.45 -10.35
C ASN A 158 21.37 5.97 -11.75
N LEU A 159 21.93 4.85 -12.22
CA LEU A 159 21.62 4.27 -13.53
C LEU A 159 20.13 3.90 -13.65
N ILE A 160 19.59 3.16 -12.67
CA ILE A 160 18.16 2.80 -12.72
C ILE A 160 17.25 4.01 -12.52
N ARG A 161 17.65 4.98 -11.69
CA ARG A 161 16.91 6.23 -11.50
C ARG A 161 16.78 7.02 -12.79
N GLU A 162 17.89 7.24 -13.51
CA GLU A 162 17.88 7.96 -14.79
C GLU A 162 16.99 7.22 -15.79
N ARG A 163 17.15 5.90 -15.89
CA ARG A 163 16.36 5.07 -16.77
C ARG A 163 14.86 5.09 -16.43
N PHE A 164 14.48 5.15 -15.16
CA PHE A 164 13.09 5.34 -14.73
C PHE A 164 12.53 6.73 -15.11
N LEU A 165 13.30 7.80 -14.86
CA LEU A 165 12.86 9.17 -15.16
C LEU A 165 12.69 9.40 -16.67
N GLU A 166 13.54 8.78 -17.49
CA GLU A 166 13.38 8.75 -18.95
C GLU A 166 12.06 8.09 -19.36
N SER A 167 11.74 6.91 -18.82
CA SER A 167 10.48 6.23 -19.10
C SER A 167 9.26 6.99 -18.59
N LEU A 168 9.38 7.69 -17.45
CA LEU A 168 8.31 8.54 -16.94
C LEU A 168 8.11 9.78 -17.84
N SER A 169 9.18 10.35 -18.38
CA SER A 169 9.11 11.43 -19.38
C SER A 169 8.45 10.95 -20.68
N PHE A 170 8.80 9.74 -21.14
CA PHE A 170 8.10 9.08 -22.25
C PHE A 170 6.61 8.90 -21.96
N THR A 171 6.27 8.41 -20.75
CA THR A 171 4.90 8.19 -20.29
C THR A 171 4.10 9.49 -20.36
N HIS A 172 4.59 10.56 -19.73
CA HIS A 172 3.96 11.88 -19.74
C HIS A 172 3.68 12.37 -21.15
N LYS A 173 4.70 12.30 -22.02
CA LYS A 173 4.58 12.69 -23.43
C LYS A 173 3.52 11.86 -24.15
N GLN A 174 3.51 10.56 -23.93
CA GLN A 174 2.58 9.67 -24.61
C GLN A 174 1.14 9.94 -24.17
N VAL A 175 0.84 9.91 -22.87
CA VAL A 175 -0.54 9.94 -22.39
C VAL A 175 -1.19 11.33 -22.55
N HIS A 176 -0.43 12.42 -22.42
CA HIS A 176 -0.99 13.77 -22.52
C HIS A 176 -0.94 14.36 -23.93
N LEU A 177 0.06 14.00 -24.76
CA LEU A 177 0.32 14.72 -26.01
C LEU A 177 0.17 13.86 -27.26
N ASN A 178 0.70 12.63 -27.27
CA ASN A 178 0.74 11.82 -28.49
C ASN A 178 -0.42 10.82 -28.63
N GLY A 179 -0.75 10.11 -27.55
CA GLY A 179 -1.63 8.94 -27.53
C GLY A 179 -3.09 9.29 -27.32
N SER A 180 -4.02 8.46 -27.80
CA SER A 180 -5.46 8.75 -27.80
C SER A 180 -6.06 9.00 -26.40
N LEU A 181 -7.04 9.92 -26.31
CA LEU A 181 -7.77 10.26 -25.07
C LEU A 181 -9.15 9.59 -25.05
N PHE A 182 -9.18 8.25 -25.03
CA PHE A 182 -10.42 7.49 -24.78
C PHE A 182 -10.75 7.41 -23.29
N ILE A 183 -9.71 7.36 -22.46
CA ILE A 183 -9.80 7.48 -21.01
C ILE A 183 -8.99 8.71 -20.57
N PRO A 184 -9.43 9.48 -19.57
CA PRO A 184 -8.64 10.57 -19.01
C PRO A 184 -7.33 10.04 -18.41
N PRO A 185 -6.17 10.67 -18.68
CA PRO A 185 -4.89 10.23 -18.11
C PRO A 185 -4.88 10.38 -16.59
N SER A 186 -4.38 9.37 -15.89
CA SER A 186 -4.25 9.41 -14.44
C SER A 186 -2.97 10.09 -13.98
N THR A 187 -1.87 9.97 -14.74
CA THR A 187 -0.64 10.70 -14.44
C THR A 187 -0.83 12.22 -14.50
N LYS A 188 0.04 12.95 -13.78
CA LYS A 188 -0.05 14.41 -13.66
C LYS A 188 0.41 15.10 -14.94
N TYR A 189 -0.39 16.05 -15.42
CA TYR A 189 -0.02 16.88 -16.58
C TYR A 189 1.14 17.83 -16.24
N ASN A 190 1.19 18.33 -15.00
CA ASN A 190 2.17 19.32 -14.52
C ASN A 190 3.20 18.73 -13.54
N PHE A 191 3.89 17.66 -13.95
CA PHE A 191 4.93 17.00 -13.14
C PHE A 191 5.97 17.96 -12.55
N ILE A 192 6.42 18.97 -13.30
CA ILE A 192 7.47 19.88 -12.82
C ILE A 192 6.94 20.85 -11.75
N ASP A 193 5.73 21.38 -11.92
CA ASP A 193 5.14 22.31 -10.94
C ASP A 193 4.82 21.62 -9.62
N THR A 194 4.35 20.37 -9.69
CA THR A 194 4.02 19.54 -8.52
C THR A 194 5.22 18.76 -7.98
N ARG A 195 6.31 18.66 -8.76
CA ARG A 195 7.50 17.80 -8.53
C ARG A 195 7.17 16.35 -8.21
N SER A 196 6.04 15.87 -8.74
CA SER A 196 5.51 14.52 -8.51
C SER A 196 6.27 13.42 -9.25
N TYR A 197 7.30 13.78 -10.03
CA TYR A 197 8.23 12.84 -10.66
C TYR A 197 9.22 12.21 -9.67
N TRP A 198 9.29 12.71 -8.42
CA TRP A 198 10.16 12.19 -7.35
C TRP A 198 9.46 12.19 -5.98
N LEU A 199 10.15 11.65 -4.98
CA LEU A 199 9.70 11.64 -3.59
C LEU A 199 9.52 13.07 -3.05
N HIS A 200 8.46 13.27 -2.29
CA HIS A 200 8.13 14.54 -1.65
C HIS A 200 7.74 14.36 -0.18
N ASP A 201 7.89 15.42 0.59
CA ASP A 201 7.35 15.59 1.94
C ASP A 201 6.88 17.04 2.07
N SER A 202 5.63 17.24 2.51
CA SER A 202 5.05 18.55 2.75
C SER A 202 5.19 19.50 1.54
N GLY A 203 5.05 18.93 0.33
CA GLY A 203 5.17 19.66 -0.93
C GLY A 203 6.58 20.13 -1.30
N SER A 204 7.63 19.52 -0.75
CA SER A 204 9.00 19.72 -1.20
C SER A 204 9.63 18.40 -1.59
N THR A 205 10.40 18.38 -2.68
CA THR A 205 11.20 17.21 -3.06
C THR A 205 12.17 16.85 -1.94
N VAL A 206 12.18 15.57 -1.55
CA VAL A 206 13.06 15.06 -0.51
C VAL A 206 14.19 14.25 -1.11
N ASN A 207 15.33 14.31 -0.42
CA ASN A 207 16.47 13.50 -0.75
C ASN A 207 16.29 12.08 -0.21
N MET A 208 16.59 11.09 -1.05
CA MET A 208 16.67 9.69 -0.65
C MET A 208 18.10 9.33 -0.25
N ASP A 209 18.28 8.70 0.91
CA ASP A 209 19.59 8.20 1.33
C ASP A 209 19.68 6.68 1.08
N ILE A 210 20.74 6.25 0.41
CA ILE A 210 21.05 4.83 0.18
C ILE A 210 22.30 4.45 0.96
N PHE A 211 22.18 3.44 1.81
CA PHE A 211 23.27 2.95 2.64
C PHE A 211 23.84 1.66 2.06
N SER A 212 25.11 1.71 1.63
CA SER A 212 25.79 0.56 1.03
C SER A 212 26.17 -0.55 2.02
N LYS A 213 26.15 -0.27 3.33
CA LYS A 213 26.59 -1.17 4.40
C LYS A 213 25.80 -0.94 5.70
N CYS A 214 24.54 -1.33 5.68
CA CYS A 214 23.70 -1.35 6.88
C CYS A 214 24.01 -2.56 7.78
N GLN A 215 24.23 -2.33 9.07
CA GLN A 215 24.32 -3.45 10.02
C GLN A 215 22.92 -4.01 10.31
N LEU A 216 22.64 -5.23 9.84
CA LEU A 216 21.36 -5.93 10.00
C LEU A 216 21.61 -7.38 10.44
N THR A 217 20.89 -7.81 11.47
CA THR A 217 20.91 -9.20 11.98
C THR A 217 19.46 -9.66 12.19
N PRO A 218 18.92 -10.56 11.34
CA PRO A 218 19.57 -11.22 10.19
C PRO A 218 19.89 -10.26 9.03
N ILE A 219 20.80 -10.67 8.13
CA ILE A 219 21.14 -9.92 6.91
C ILE A 219 19.92 -9.82 6.01
N ASN A 220 19.58 -8.60 5.57
CA ASN A 220 18.55 -8.35 4.56
C ASN A 220 18.87 -7.07 3.75
N ALA A 221 18.03 -6.70 2.78
CA ALA A 221 17.91 -5.33 2.32
C ALA A 221 16.45 -4.86 2.46
N PHE A 222 16.24 -3.54 2.46
CA PHE A 222 14.90 -2.95 2.46
C PHE A 222 14.92 -1.50 2.00
N PHE A 223 13.77 -1.05 1.50
CA PHE A 223 13.36 0.34 1.44
C PHE A 223 12.50 0.70 2.66
N ASP A 224 12.84 1.78 3.33
CA ASP A 224 12.07 2.37 4.43
C ASP A 224 11.26 3.55 3.88
N PRO A 225 9.96 3.37 3.64
CA PRO A 225 9.11 4.41 3.06
C PRO A 225 8.94 5.59 4.03
N ALA A 226 8.99 5.41 5.34
CA ALA A 226 8.80 6.50 6.30
C ALA A 226 9.97 7.49 6.26
N ASN A 227 11.21 6.99 6.12
CA ASN A 227 12.40 7.82 6.08
C ASN A 227 12.94 8.09 4.67
N ASN A 228 12.35 7.49 3.63
CA ASN A 228 12.85 7.50 2.25
C ASN A 228 14.31 7.02 2.18
N GLN A 229 14.58 5.83 2.73
CA GLN A 229 15.94 5.27 2.85
C GLN A 229 16.02 3.87 2.26
N VAL A 230 17.08 3.59 1.50
CA VAL A 230 17.42 2.22 1.07
C VAL A 230 18.58 1.71 1.91
N CYS A 231 18.48 0.48 2.39
CA CYS A 231 19.42 -0.10 3.32
C CYS A 231 19.93 -1.45 2.80
N LEU A 232 21.18 -1.50 2.34
CA LEU A 232 21.80 -2.73 1.83
C LEU A 232 22.60 -3.39 2.96
N GLY A 233 22.11 -4.55 3.43
CA GLY A 233 22.57 -5.15 4.67
C GLY A 233 23.92 -5.83 4.66
N PHE A 234 24.41 -6.00 5.88
CA PHE A 234 25.61 -6.70 6.28
C PHE A 234 25.47 -7.13 7.74
N ASP A 235 26.01 -8.30 8.08
CA ASP A 235 26.17 -8.71 9.48
C ASP A 235 27.66 -8.97 9.78
N PRO A 236 28.29 -8.19 10.69
CA PRO A 236 29.66 -8.44 11.10
C PRO A 236 29.88 -9.78 11.80
N ASN A 237 28.81 -10.50 12.16
CA ASN A 237 28.84 -11.77 12.87
C ASN A 237 28.46 -12.98 12.01
N ASP A 238 28.16 -12.82 10.71
CA ASP A 238 27.78 -13.91 9.78
C ASP A 238 28.92 -14.93 9.51
N GLY A 239 30.13 -14.65 10.00
CA GLY A 239 31.29 -15.54 9.84
C GLY A 239 32.07 -15.33 8.55
N ASP A 240 31.59 -14.48 7.64
CA ASP A 240 32.34 -13.95 6.51
C ASP A 240 32.17 -12.43 6.41
N ASN A 241 33.15 -11.74 6.97
CA ASN A 241 33.15 -10.29 7.09
C ASN A 241 33.27 -9.54 5.74
N ASN A 242 33.34 -10.26 4.60
CA ASN A 242 33.46 -9.67 3.27
C ASN A 242 32.18 -9.73 2.42
N PHE A 243 31.12 -10.38 2.90
CA PHE A 243 29.85 -10.40 2.20
C PHE A 243 29.06 -9.13 2.46
N LEU A 244 28.49 -8.54 1.42
CA LEU A 244 27.61 -7.39 1.51
C LEU A 244 26.52 -7.54 0.46
N ILE A 245 25.28 -7.17 0.78
CA ILE A 245 24.18 -7.22 -0.20
C ILE A 245 24.46 -6.34 -1.42
N THR A 246 25.10 -5.17 -1.22
CA THR A 246 25.50 -4.25 -2.31
C THR A 246 26.28 -4.93 -3.44
N GLN A 247 26.98 -6.05 -3.17
CA GLN A 247 27.73 -6.80 -4.19
C GLN A 247 26.83 -7.37 -5.31
N ASP A 248 25.51 -7.35 -5.14
CA ASP A 248 24.52 -7.76 -6.13
C ASP A 248 23.66 -6.57 -6.60
N PRO A 249 23.95 -5.97 -7.77
CA PRO A 249 23.15 -4.86 -8.30
C PRO A 249 21.67 -5.18 -8.49
N SER A 250 21.30 -6.44 -8.75
CA SER A 250 19.90 -6.83 -8.93
C SER A 250 19.07 -6.56 -7.67
N VAL A 251 19.66 -6.70 -6.48
CA VAL A 251 19.01 -6.35 -5.22
C VAL A 251 18.89 -4.83 -5.09
N THR A 252 19.89 -4.06 -5.53
CA THR A 252 19.77 -2.59 -5.56
C THR A 252 18.63 -2.14 -6.48
N TYR A 253 18.47 -2.80 -7.64
CA TYR A 253 17.36 -2.52 -8.56
C TYR A 253 16.00 -2.88 -7.97
N HIS A 254 15.91 -4.00 -7.24
CA HIS A 254 14.71 -4.39 -6.49
C HIS A 254 14.35 -3.33 -5.43
N GLU A 255 15.28 -2.93 -4.57
CA GLU A 255 15.00 -1.92 -3.53
C GLU A 255 14.61 -0.56 -4.13
N MET A 256 15.24 -0.16 -5.25
CA MET A 256 14.85 1.02 -6.01
C MET A 256 13.46 0.87 -6.65
N GLY A 257 13.05 -0.36 -6.98
CA GLY A 257 11.70 -0.66 -7.45
C GLY A 257 10.61 -0.26 -6.45
N HIS A 258 10.81 -0.53 -5.15
CA HIS A 258 9.90 -0.04 -4.10
C HIS A 258 9.85 1.50 -4.03
N VAL A 259 10.98 2.17 -4.24
CA VAL A 259 11.02 3.64 -4.33
C VAL A 259 10.16 4.14 -5.47
N PHE A 260 10.26 3.50 -6.64
CA PHE A 260 9.47 3.88 -7.80
C PHE A 260 7.99 3.60 -7.60
N VAL A 261 7.62 2.47 -7.01
CA VAL A 261 6.22 2.20 -6.63
C VAL A 261 5.67 3.33 -5.75
N LYS A 262 6.43 3.76 -4.73
CA LYS A 262 6.03 4.89 -3.87
C LYS A 262 5.87 6.19 -4.66
N ILE A 263 6.78 6.50 -5.58
CA ILE A 263 6.67 7.67 -6.46
C ILE A 263 5.39 7.58 -7.29
N LEU A 264 5.17 6.46 -8.00
CA LEU A 264 4.04 6.26 -8.90
C LEU A 264 2.69 6.33 -8.16
N MET A 265 2.60 5.74 -6.97
CA MET A 265 1.39 5.79 -6.12
C MET A 265 1.06 7.19 -5.60
N ASN A 266 2.05 8.08 -5.48
CA ASN A 266 1.87 9.40 -4.87
C ASN A 266 1.97 10.55 -5.85
N GLN A 267 2.01 10.29 -7.16
CA GLN A 267 2.13 11.36 -8.16
C GLN A 267 0.98 12.36 -8.06
N ARG A 268 -0.22 11.86 -7.77
CA ARG A 268 -1.42 12.71 -7.70
C ARG A 268 -1.59 13.45 -6.39
N ASN A 269 -0.88 13.07 -5.34
CA ASN A 269 -1.06 13.56 -3.96
C ASN A 269 -0.47 14.96 -3.73
N MET A 270 -0.10 15.63 -4.82
CA MET A 270 0.31 17.01 -4.91
C MET A 270 -0.56 17.74 -5.94
N THR A 271 -1.17 18.83 -5.53
CA THR A 271 -1.99 19.69 -6.38
C THR A 271 -1.33 21.05 -6.53
N SER A 272 -1.16 21.50 -7.77
CA SER A 272 -0.71 22.85 -8.10
C SER A 272 -1.53 23.40 -9.26
N GLY A 273 -1.90 24.68 -9.20
CA GLY A 273 -2.68 25.33 -10.25
C GLY A 273 -3.15 26.72 -9.86
N ILE A 274 -4.29 27.13 -10.40
CA ILE A 274 -4.94 28.40 -10.07
C ILE A 274 -6.28 28.08 -9.43
N ASP A 275 -6.53 28.64 -8.24
CA ASP A 275 -7.84 28.54 -7.59
C ASP A 275 -8.87 29.34 -8.41
N PRO A 276 -9.93 28.70 -8.96
CA PRO A 276 -10.92 29.39 -9.77
C PRO A 276 -11.73 30.45 -8.99
N ASN A 277 -11.87 30.29 -7.66
CA ASN A 277 -12.66 31.20 -6.83
C ASN A 277 -11.87 32.47 -6.44
N SER A 278 -10.57 32.33 -6.18
CA SER A 278 -9.71 33.44 -5.73
C SER A 278 -8.78 33.98 -6.81
N SER A 279 -8.62 33.26 -7.93
CA SER A 279 -7.61 33.51 -8.97
C SER A 279 -6.19 33.57 -8.44
N SER A 280 -5.94 32.97 -7.27
CA SER A 280 -4.61 32.90 -6.65
C SER A 280 -3.92 31.57 -6.99
N VAL A 281 -2.60 31.55 -6.87
CA VAL A 281 -1.84 30.30 -7.01
C VAL A 281 -2.25 29.36 -5.90
N TYR A 282 -2.71 28.17 -6.28
CA TYR A 282 -3.04 27.10 -5.37
C TYR A 282 -1.91 26.08 -5.34
N TYR A 283 -1.56 25.64 -4.13
CA TYR A 283 -0.58 24.59 -3.92
C TYR A 283 -0.91 23.85 -2.63
N GLU A 284 -1.13 22.55 -2.73
CA GLU A 284 -1.40 21.71 -1.58
C GLU A 284 -0.80 20.31 -1.79
N GLY A 285 -0.14 19.80 -0.76
CA GLY A 285 0.24 18.40 -0.67
C GLY A 285 -0.64 17.68 0.35
N LYS A 286 -1.01 16.45 0.05
CA LYS A 286 -1.80 15.64 0.97
C LYS A 286 -0.97 15.26 2.20
N THR A 287 -1.63 15.24 3.35
CA THR A 287 -0.99 14.95 4.65
C THR A 287 -0.47 13.51 4.72
N PHE A 288 -1.13 12.59 4.03
CA PHE A 288 -0.80 11.18 3.99
C PHE A 288 -0.25 10.79 2.62
N SER A 289 0.51 9.71 2.57
CA SER A 289 0.94 9.06 1.33
C SER A 289 0.19 7.75 1.14
N SER A 290 -0.15 7.44 -0.10
CA SER A 290 -0.68 6.14 -0.48
C SER A 290 0.45 5.14 -0.64
N ASP A 291 0.23 3.90 -0.20
CA ASP A 291 1.18 2.80 -0.38
C ASP A 291 0.46 1.55 -0.95
N LEU A 292 1.26 0.62 -1.47
CA LEU A 292 0.79 -0.70 -1.87
C LEU A 292 1.00 -1.69 -0.71
N GLY A 293 -0.11 -1.95 -0.03
CA GLY A 293 -0.24 -2.97 1.01
C GLY A 293 0.28 -2.58 2.38
N ASP A 294 -0.04 -3.42 3.35
CA ASP A 294 0.41 -3.34 4.74
C ASP A 294 1.67 -4.19 4.97
N ILE A 295 2.23 -4.15 6.20
CA ILE A 295 3.50 -4.84 6.50
C ILE A 295 3.35 -6.34 6.72
N PHE A 296 2.13 -6.79 6.99
CA PHE A 296 1.83 -8.21 7.02
C PHE A 296 1.38 -8.66 5.63
N TYR A 297 1.30 -9.98 5.43
CA TYR A 297 0.85 -10.51 4.14
C TYR A 297 -0.49 -9.89 3.71
N ASP A 298 -0.50 -9.26 2.54
CA ASP A 298 -1.69 -8.89 1.79
C ASP A 298 -1.40 -8.93 0.28
N GLU A 299 -2.42 -8.71 -0.56
CA GLU A 299 -2.23 -8.70 -2.01
C GLU A 299 -1.55 -7.41 -2.50
N GLY A 300 -1.68 -6.28 -1.78
CA GLY A 300 -1.02 -5.02 -2.13
C GLY A 300 0.51 -5.12 -2.05
N GLY A 301 1.02 -5.66 -0.95
CA GLY A 301 2.44 -5.92 -0.73
C GLY A 301 2.99 -6.95 -1.70
N ALA A 302 2.21 -7.98 -2.05
CA ALA A 302 2.59 -8.91 -3.11
C ALA A 302 2.71 -8.23 -4.49
N ILE A 303 1.82 -7.28 -4.83
CA ILE A 303 1.97 -6.45 -6.04
C ILE A 303 3.28 -5.64 -5.98
N ASN A 304 3.55 -5.01 -4.83
CA ASN A 304 4.74 -4.19 -4.63
C ASN A 304 6.03 -5.01 -4.84
N GLU A 305 6.16 -6.17 -4.20
CA GLU A 305 7.29 -7.09 -4.34
C GLU A 305 7.52 -7.54 -5.79
N GLY A 306 6.46 -7.92 -6.50
CA GLY A 306 6.60 -8.38 -7.87
C GLY A 306 6.93 -7.28 -8.87
N ILE A 307 6.46 -6.05 -8.65
CA ILE A 307 6.88 -4.88 -9.43
C ILE A 307 8.36 -4.57 -9.15
N ALA A 308 8.78 -4.62 -7.88
CA ALA A 308 10.17 -4.42 -7.49
C ALA A 308 11.11 -5.44 -8.16
N ASP A 309 10.72 -6.72 -8.16
CA ASP A 309 11.42 -7.77 -8.88
C ASP A 309 11.47 -7.53 -10.40
N TRP A 310 10.37 -7.04 -11.00
CA TRP A 310 10.36 -6.67 -12.42
C TRP A 310 11.33 -5.52 -12.74
N PHE A 311 11.54 -4.55 -11.85
CA PHE A 311 12.52 -3.47 -12.06
C PHE A 311 13.97 -3.97 -12.15
N ALA A 312 14.28 -5.14 -11.59
CA ALA A 312 15.57 -5.78 -11.85
C ALA A 312 15.65 -6.34 -13.28
N TYR A 313 14.60 -7.05 -13.76
CA TYR A 313 14.51 -7.52 -15.15
C TYR A 313 14.54 -6.35 -16.14
N TYR A 314 13.86 -5.25 -15.83
CA TYR A 314 13.85 -3.99 -16.58
C TYR A 314 15.26 -3.44 -16.85
N MET A 315 16.20 -3.65 -15.92
CA MET A 315 17.58 -3.16 -16.05
C MET A 315 18.54 -4.16 -16.69
N ASN A 316 18.33 -5.47 -16.48
CA ASN A 316 19.33 -6.48 -16.80
C ASN A 316 18.86 -7.54 -17.81
N ASN A 317 17.56 -7.59 -18.14
CA ASN A 317 16.92 -8.59 -19.00
C ASN A 317 17.22 -10.04 -18.57
N ARG A 318 17.30 -10.32 -17.26
CA ARG A 318 17.59 -11.64 -16.68
C ARG A 318 16.40 -12.21 -15.93
N ASP A 319 16.19 -13.52 -16.05
CA ASP A 319 15.05 -14.22 -15.46
C ASP A 319 15.15 -14.40 -13.92
N GLU A 320 16.09 -13.73 -13.24
CA GLU A 320 16.36 -13.89 -11.79
C GLU A 320 16.79 -12.59 -11.09
N VAL A 321 16.53 -12.55 -9.77
CA VAL A 321 17.00 -11.52 -8.84
C VAL A 321 17.81 -12.17 -7.71
N GLY A 322 18.90 -11.52 -7.32
CA GLY A 322 19.71 -11.93 -6.17
C GLY A 322 20.58 -13.16 -6.44
N GLU A 323 21.08 -13.33 -7.66
CA GLU A 323 21.86 -14.51 -8.08
C GLU A 323 23.17 -14.68 -7.29
N PHE A 324 23.61 -13.65 -6.60
CA PHE A 324 24.71 -13.74 -5.63
C PHE A 324 24.23 -13.57 -4.19
N ALA A 325 23.50 -12.50 -3.90
CA ALA A 325 23.13 -12.15 -2.52
C ALA A 325 22.12 -13.14 -1.91
N LEU A 326 20.98 -13.33 -2.58
CA LEU A 326 19.94 -14.26 -2.12
C LEU A 326 20.40 -15.70 -2.23
N TYR A 327 21.07 -16.06 -3.32
CA TYR A 327 21.63 -17.41 -3.48
C TYR A 327 22.58 -17.78 -2.32
N ARG A 328 23.40 -16.85 -1.86
CA ARG A 328 24.28 -17.10 -0.71
C ARG A 328 23.51 -17.26 0.59
N LEU A 329 22.49 -16.44 0.84
CA LEU A 329 21.72 -16.43 2.08
C LEU A 329 20.76 -17.62 2.19
N GLN A 330 20.11 -17.98 1.08
CA GLN A 330 18.99 -18.91 1.03
C GLN A 330 19.25 -20.16 0.18
N GLY A 331 20.35 -20.17 -0.59
CA GLY A 331 20.71 -21.28 -1.48
C GLY A 331 20.05 -21.23 -2.86
N LEU A 332 19.24 -20.21 -3.15
CA LEU A 332 18.49 -20.03 -4.38
C LEU A 332 18.41 -18.54 -4.73
N ALA A 333 18.47 -18.21 -6.02
CA ALA A 333 18.06 -16.88 -6.51
C ALA A 333 16.54 -16.84 -6.66
N ARG A 334 15.94 -15.65 -6.63
CA ARG A 334 14.50 -15.52 -6.83
C ARG A 334 14.18 -15.50 -8.32
N PRO A 335 13.35 -16.42 -8.84
CA PRO A 335 12.95 -16.39 -10.25
C PRO A 335 11.96 -15.23 -10.49
N VAL A 336 12.11 -14.53 -11.61
CA VAL A 336 11.15 -13.50 -12.08
C VAL A 336 10.47 -13.89 -13.40
N SER A 337 10.85 -15.03 -13.96
CA SER A 337 10.19 -15.65 -15.11
C SER A 337 10.19 -17.17 -14.95
N GLU A 338 9.17 -17.82 -15.52
CA GLU A 338 9.05 -19.29 -15.54
C GLU A 338 10.18 -19.99 -16.27
N ASP A 339 10.91 -19.28 -17.13
CA ASP A 339 12.07 -19.79 -17.84
C ASP A 339 13.30 -20.00 -16.93
N SER A 340 13.29 -19.48 -15.69
CA SER A 340 14.41 -19.60 -14.75
C SER A 340 14.65 -21.06 -14.33
N ASP A 341 15.93 -21.44 -14.22
CA ASP A 341 16.33 -22.76 -13.74
C ASP A 341 16.27 -22.89 -12.20
N GLN A 342 15.95 -21.80 -11.49
CA GLN A 342 15.81 -21.77 -10.03
C GLN A 342 14.46 -22.25 -9.52
N HIS A 343 13.51 -22.51 -10.41
CA HIS A 343 12.28 -23.21 -10.03
C HIS A 343 12.62 -24.64 -9.59
N THR A 344 12.28 -24.98 -8.34
CA THR A 344 12.46 -26.36 -7.82
C THR A 344 11.43 -27.34 -8.41
N THR A 345 10.45 -26.84 -9.16
CA THR A 345 9.46 -27.60 -9.93
C THR A 345 9.44 -27.16 -11.37
N SER A 346 8.93 -28.01 -12.26
CA SER A 346 8.66 -27.61 -13.64
C SER A 346 7.48 -26.65 -13.67
N VAL A 347 7.77 -25.35 -13.74
CA VAL A 347 6.80 -24.31 -14.13
C VAL A 347 6.79 -24.26 -15.66
N SER A 348 5.59 -24.20 -16.27
CA SER A 348 5.44 -24.16 -17.73
C SER A 348 5.30 -22.73 -18.21
N THR A 349 5.86 -22.43 -19.39
CA THR A 349 5.54 -21.21 -20.16
C THR A 349 4.41 -21.43 -21.16
N THR A 350 3.89 -22.67 -21.27
CA THR A 350 2.83 -23.00 -22.21
C THR A 350 1.49 -22.48 -21.69
N SER A 351 0.72 -21.82 -22.57
CA SER A 351 -0.65 -21.38 -22.27
C SER A 351 -1.51 -22.54 -21.75
N GLY A 352 -2.28 -22.28 -20.68
CA GLY A 352 -3.07 -23.26 -19.94
C GLY A 352 -2.28 -24.21 -19.02
N GLU A 353 -0.95 -24.13 -18.97
CA GLU A 353 -0.10 -24.95 -18.09
C GLU A 353 0.72 -24.12 -17.08
N ARG A 354 0.64 -22.78 -17.16
CA ARG A 354 1.35 -21.88 -16.23
C ARG A 354 0.86 -22.08 -14.80
N LEU A 355 1.74 -21.83 -13.84
CA LEU A 355 1.32 -21.73 -12.43
C LEU A 355 0.47 -20.47 -12.28
N SER A 356 -0.77 -20.64 -11.83
CA SER A 356 -1.77 -19.58 -11.82
C SER A 356 -2.19 -19.18 -10.40
N TYR A 357 -2.84 -18.04 -10.31
CA TYR A 357 -3.67 -17.66 -9.17
C TYR A 357 -4.85 -18.64 -9.05
N PRO A 358 -5.20 -19.11 -7.83
CA PRO A 358 -4.63 -18.75 -6.53
C PRO A 358 -3.55 -19.69 -6.00
N GLN A 359 -3.11 -20.68 -6.78
CA GLN A 359 -2.09 -21.64 -6.35
C GLN A 359 -0.76 -20.96 -6.02
N TYR A 360 -0.44 -19.85 -6.70
CA TYR A 360 0.76 -19.04 -6.48
C TYR A 360 0.87 -18.41 -5.08
N LEU A 361 -0.25 -18.11 -4.41
CA LEU A 361 -0.25 -17.31 -3.17
C LEU A 361 0.47 -17.95 -1.98
N GLN A 362 0.67 -19.26 -2.02
CA GLN A 362 1.40 -20.02 -1.00
C GLN A 362 2.56 -20.81 -1.63
N TYR A 363 2.97 -20.44 -2.85
CA TYR A 363 4.06 -21.09 -3.55
C TYR A 363 5.39 -20.71 -2.89
N ASN A 364 6.03 -21.69 -2.26
CA ASN A 364 7.36 -21.55 -1.70
C ASN A 364 8.35 -22.28 -2.63
N PRO A 365 9.12 -21.55 -3.48
CA PRO A 365 10.03 -22.17 -4.41
C PRO A 365 11.00 -23.15 -3.71
N PRO A 366 11.63 -22.83 -2.57
CA PRO A 366 12.45 -23.80 -1.83
C PRO A 366 11.75 -25.08 -1.33
N ASN A 367 10.46 -25.03 -0.95
CA ASN A 367 9.76 -26.16 -0.30
C ASN A 367 8.23 -26.17 -0.51
N LEU A 368 7.74 -27.00 -1.44
CA LEU A 368 6.31 -27.11 -1.78
C LEU A 368 5.40 -27.70 -0.69
N GLY A 369 5.98 -28.36 0.32
CA GLY A 369 5.21 -28.98 1.40
C GLY A 369 4.76 -27.99 2.48
N GLU A 370 5.26 -26.75 2.42
CA GLU A 370 4.99 -25.70 3.39
C GLU A 370 4.17 -24.58 2.73
N ASN A 371 2.95 -24.38 3.22
CA ASN A 371 2.16 -23.20 2.87
C ASN A 371 2.75 -22.01 3.64
N VAL A 372 3.32 -21.06 2.92
CA VAL A 372 3.89 -19.83 3.49
C VAL A 372 3.14 -18.63 2.93
N GLU A 373 2.53 -17.85 3.81
CA GLU A 373 1.95 -16.54 3.48
C GLU A 373 3.03 -15.48 3.60
N ASP A 374 3.56 -15.08 2.46
CA ASP A 374 4.64 -14.10 2.36
C ASP A 374 4.50 -13.31 1.06
N VAL A 375 4.68 -11.99 1.16
CA VAL A 375 4.51 -11.07 0.04
C VAL A 375 5.53 -11.32 -1.07
N HIS A 376 6.75 -11.76 -0.74
CA HIS A 376 7.79 -12.05 -1.73
C HIS A 376 7.43 -13.29 -2.57
N ASN A 377 6.93 -14.33 -1.90
CA ASN A 377 6.45 -15.56 -2.55
C ASN A 377 5.23 -15.30 -3.44
N ALA A 378 4.21 -14.64 -2.88
CA ALA A 378 2.99 -14.33 -3.64
C ALA A 378 3.27 -13.33 -4.77
N GLY A 379 4.17 -12.35 -4.57
CA GLY A 379 4.53 -11.34 -5.54
C GLY A 379 5.26 -11.87 -6.77
N THR A 380 5.82 -13.08 -6.69
CA THR A 380 6.44 -13.74 -7.84
C THR A 380 5.43 -13.94 -9.00
N ILE A 381 4.11 -14.07 -8.75
CA ILE A 381 3.12 -14.12 -9.84
C ILE A 381 3.08 -12.83 -10.67
N ILE A 382 3.29 -11.68 -10.00
CA ILE A 382 3.24 -10.36 -10.61
C ILE A 382 4.49 -10.16 -11.46
N SER A 383 5.68 -10.47 -10.93
CA SER A 383 6.93 -10.36 -11.72
C SER A 383 6.89 -11.28 -12.94
N HIS A 384 6.41 -12.52 -12.79
CA HIS A 384 6.22 -13.46 -13.89
C HIS A 384 5.28 -12.91 -14.98
N TYR A 385 4.10 -12.41 -14.60
CA TYR A 385 3.15 -11.82 -15.53
C TYR A 385 3.75 -10.62 -16.26
N LEU A 386 4.41 -9.71 -15.55
CA LEU A 386 5.00 -8.50 -16.15
C LEU A 386 6.15 -8.86 -17.12
N VAL A 387 7.00 -9.83 -16.77
CA VAL A 387 8.05 -10.32 -17.67
C VAL A 387 7.45 -11.01 -18.89
N ALA A 388 6.42 -11.84 -18.72
CA ALA A 388 5.74 -12.50 -19.83
C ALA A 388 5.05 -11.50 -20.76
N LEU A 389 4.35 -10.50 -20.21
CA LEU A 389 3.76 -9.41 -20.99
C LEU A 389 4.84 -8.68 -21.79
N GLN A 390 5.95 -8.29 -21.15
CA GLN A 390 7.03 -7.62 -21.87
C GLN A 390 7.62 -8.52 -22.97
N LYS A 391 7.78 -9.83 -22.74
CA LYS A 391 8.21 -10.80 -23.77
C LYS A 391 7.20 -10.90 -24.91
N GLU A 392 5.89 -10.91 -24.64
CA GLU A 392 4.84 -10.90 -25.68
C GLU A 392 4.85 -9.61 -26.51
N LEU A 393 5.07 -8.45 -25.88
CA LEU A 393 5.21 -7.18 -26.59
C LEU A 393 6.45 -7.15 -27.49
N LYS A 394 7.60 -7.67 -27.02
CA LYS A 394 8.82 -7.81 -27.84
C LYS A 394 8.56 -8.66 -29.10
N ASN A 395 7.67 -9.64 -29.02
CA ASN A 395 7.37 -10.58 -30.10
C ASN A 395 6.26 -10.10 -31.04
N SER A 396 5.29 -9.34 -30.52
CA SER A 396 4.06 -8.97 -31.24
C SER A 396 4.14 -7.59 -31.87
N CYS A 397 4.79 -6.63 -31.19
CA CYS A 397 4.82 -5.24 -31.64
C CYS A 397 5.83 -5.00 -32.77
N THR A 398 5.60 -3.95 -33.56
CA THR A 398 6.51 -3.53 -34.62
C THR A 398 7.48 -2.45 -34.13
N PHE A 399 8.79 -2.71 -34.22
CA PHE A 399 9.84 -1.76 -33.82
C PHE A 399 10.63 -1.21 -35.01
N SER A 400 11.14 0.02 -34.88
CA SER A 400 11.99 0.67 -35.88
C SER A 400 13.44 0.14 -35.89
N THR A 401 13.86 -0.46 -34.78
CA THR A 401 15.17 -1.08 -34.57
C THR A 401 15.05 -2.61 -34.57
N SER A 402 16.18 -3.28 -34.78
CA SER A 402 16.32 -4.73 -34.60
C SER A 402 17.29 -5.09 -33.48
N ASP A 403 17.82 -4.09 -32.76
CA ASP A 403 18.68 -4.31 -31.60
C ASP A 403 17.82 -4.80 -30.43
N THR A 404 18.19 -5.96 -29.87
CA THR A 404 17.41 -6.59 -28.79
C THR A 404 17.45 -5.82 -27.50
N ASP A 405 18.54 -5.08 -27.24
CA ASP A 405 18.69 -4.29 -26.02
C ASP A 405 17.84 -3.01 -26.14
N GLU A 406 17.86 -2.35 -27.30
CA GLU A 406 16.99 -1.20 -27.59
C GLU A 406 15.50 -1.58 -27.59
N ILE A 407 15.14 -2.76 -28.12
CA ILE A 407 13.76 -3.28 -28.03
C ILE A 407 13.37 -3.56 -26.57
N HIS A 408 14.30 -4.06 -25.74
CA HIS A 408 14.03 -4.27 -24.33
C HIS A 408 13.80 -2.95 -23.59
N GLU A 409 14.58 -1.91 -23.90
CA GLU A 409 14.38 -0.56 -23.38
C GLU A 409 13.00 -0.02 -23.79
N ILE A 410 12.68 -0.01 -25.10
CA ILE A 410 11.38 0.50 -25.60
C ILE A 410 10.19 -0.23 -24.95
N THR A 411 10.24 -1.56 -24.88
CA THR A 411 9.17 -2.33 -24.22
C THR A 411 9.15 -2.09 -22.70
N GLY A 412 10.29 -1.78 -22.08
CA GLY A 412 10.34 -1.33 -20.70
C GLY A 412 9.63 0.02 -20.50
N ASP A 413 9.75 0.95 -21.45
CA ASP A 413 9.01 2.23 -21.41
C ASP A 413 7.50 2.01 -21.47
N TYR A 414 7.04 1.04 -22.27
CA TYR A 414 5.62 0.66 -22.32
C TYR A 414 5.13 0.12 -20.97
N MET A 415 5.93 -0.71 -20.30
CA MET A 415 5.59 -1.26 -19.00
C MET A 415 5.55 -0.18 -17.90
N VAL A 416 6.51 0.76 -17.90
CA VAL A 416 6.49 1.90 -16.96
C VAL A 416 5.28 2.79 -17.23
N LEU A 417 4.88 3.02 -18.49
CA LEU A 417 3.65 3.74 -18.82
C LEU A 417 2.43 3.07 -18.18
N LEU A 418 2.28 1.76 -18.38
CA LEU A 418 1.16 1.01 -17.82
C LEU A 418 1.14 1.05 -16.29
N LEU A 419 2.31 0.86 -15.65
CA LEU A 419 2.44 0.94 -14.20
C LEU A 419 2.16 2.35 -13.68
N SER A 420 2.62 3.39 -14.38
CA SER A 420 2.45 4.78 -13.97
C SER A 420 0.99 5.22 -14.01
N GLU A 421 0.26 4.94 -15.10
CA GLU A 421 -1.17 5.23 -15.18
C GLU A 421 -1.95 4.44 -14.12
N THR A 422 -1.62 3.15 -13.94
CA THR A 422 -2.31 2.28 -12.97
C THR A 422 -2.09 2.71 -11.52
N MET A 423 -0.85 3.00 -11.13
CA MET A 423 -0.50 3.39 -9.77
C MET A 423 -0.98 4.81 -9.44
N ALA A 424 -0.94 5.72 -10.41
CA ALA A 424 -1.45 7.07 -10.23
C ALA A 424 -2.97 7.07 -9.95
N GLU A 425 -3.75 6.18 -10.57
CA GLU A 425 -5.18 6.01 -10.29
C GLU A 425 -5.45 5.35 -8.94
N ILE A 426 -4.74 4.25 -8.64
CA ILE A 426 -4.93 3.51 -7.38
C ILE A 426 -4.56 4.38 -6.18
N GLY A 427 -3.46 5.12 -6.27
CA GLY A 427 -2.92 5.91 -5.17
C GLY A 427 -3.47 7.33 -5.03
N ASP A 428 -4.47 7.73 -5.82
CA ASP A 428 -4.98 9.10 -5.84
C ASP A 428 -5.74 9.52 -4.57
N LEU A 429 -5.13 10.40 -3.77
CA LEU A 429 -5.74 11.02 -2.58
C LEU A 429 -6.39 12.39 -2.86
N THR A 430 -6.41 12.85 -4.12
CA THR A 430 -7.23 14.01 -4.53
C THR A 430 -8.66 13.61 -4.88
N ALA A 431 -8.92 12.31 -4.97
CA ALA A 431 -10.19 11.71 -5.38
C ALA A 431 -10.68 12.07 -6.81
N LYS A 432 -9.82 12.73 -7.60
CA LYS A 432 -10.18 13.21 -8.94
C LYS A 432 -9.97 12.16 -10.03
N GLY A 433 -9.04 11.24 -9.87
CA GLY A 433 -8.62 10.24 -10.87
C GLY A 433 -7.82 10.80 -12.05
N SER A 434 -8.01 12.07 -12.40
CA SER A 434 -7.31 12.77 -13.50
C SER A 434 -7.25 14.28 -13.26
N ASP A 435 -6.24 14.96 -13.82
CA ASP A 435 -6.20 16.43 -13.82
C ASP A 435 -7.31 17.03 -14.69
N PHE A 436 -7.88 16.22 -15.58
CA PHE A 436 -9.08 16.57 -16.33
C PHE A 436 -10.27 16.93 -15.42
N PHE A 437 -10.35 16.34 -14.22
CA PHE A 437 -11.40 16.61 -13.23
C PHE A 437 -10.93 17.53 -12.08
N SER A 438 -9.74 18.13 -12.20
CA SER A 438 -9.21 19.00 -11.15
C SER A 438 -9.61 20.45 -11.38
N GLN A 439 -10.37 21.03 -10.44
CA GLN A 439 -10.75 22.44 -10.51
C GLN A 439 -9.55 23.40 -10.63
N TYR A 440 -8.38 23.00 -10.15
CA TYR A 440 -7.17 23.81 -10.15
C TYR A 440 -6.39 23.73 -11.46
N ALA A 441 -6.44 22.56 -12.11
CA ALA A 441 -5.80 22.36 -13.41
C ALA A 441 -6.67 22.92 -14.54
N THR A 442 -7.99 22.80 -14.42
CA THR A 442 -8.96 23.30 -15.42
C THR A 442 -9.38 24.74 -15.17
N VAL A 443 -9.18 25.26 -13.96
CA VAL A 443 -9.67 26.57 -13.50
C VAL A 443 -11.20 26.66 -13.61
N ASP A 444 -11.89 25.57 -13.24
CA ASP A 444 -13.35 25.44 -13.28
C ASP A 444 -13.91 25.02 -11.91
N SER A 445 -14.75 25.87 -11.32
CA SER A 445 -15.37 25.60 -10.02
C SER A 445 -16.41 24.49 -10.06
N ASP A 446 -16.95 24.15 -11.23
CA ASP A 446 -17.97 23.10 -11.37
C ASP A 446 -17.40 21.69 -11.08
N TYR A 447 -16.07 21.56 -10.97
CA TYR A 447 -15.39 20.31 -10.64
C TYR A 447 -14.99 20.16 -9.16
N ASN A 448 -15.36 21.11 -8.29
CA ASN A 448 -15.01 21.02 -6.86
C ASN A 448 -15.50 19.71 -6.22
N ASP A 449 -16.75 19.33 -6.48
CA ASP A 449 -17.42 18.20 -5.85
C ASP A 449 -17.58 16.98 -6.77
N VAL A 450 -16.80 16.96 -7.86
CA VAL A 450 -16.70 15.84 -8.80
C VAL A 450 -15.56 14.92 -8.37
N TYR A 451 -15.89 13.64 -8.20
CA TYR A 451 -14.93 12.62 -7.78
C TYR A 451 -15.07 11.37 -8.64
N PHE A 452 -13.94 10.76 -8.99
CA PHE A 452 -13.90 9.54 -9.82
C PHE A 452 -13.15 8.38 -9.16
N THR A 453 -12.40 8.67 -8.10
CA THR A 453 -11.64 7.66 -7.35
C THR A 453 -11.72 7.99 -5.87
N ASN A 454 -11.74 6.99 -5.02
CA ASN A 454 -11.53 7.11 -3.57
C ASN A 454 -12.45 8.12 -2.85
N LEU A 455 -13.74 8.13 -3.21
CA LEU A 455 -14.81 8.95 -2.60
C LEU A 455 -14.66 10.46 -2.73
N ASN A 456 -13.84 11.07 -1.88
CA ASN A 456 -13.61 12.51 -1.78
C ASN A 456 -12.22 12.77 -1.20
N GLU A 457 -11.79 14.02 -1.26
CA GLU A 457 -10.45 14.43 -0.90
C GLU A 457 -10.10 14.17 0.58
N ASP A 458 -11.02 14.46 1.50
CA ASP A 458 -10.80 14.38 2.95
C ASP A 458 -10.72 12.94 3.49
N HIS A 459 -11.42 12.01 2.84
CA HIS A 459 -11.53 10.61 3.26
C HIS A 459 -10.84 9.62 2.32
N SER A 460 -10.23 10.11 1.25
CA SER A 460 -9.54 9.29 0.24
C SER A 460 -8.49 8.34 0.81
N TYR A 461 -7.76 8.75 1.86
CA TYR A 461 -6.74 7.90 2.48
C TYR A 461 -7.37 6.71 3.20
N LEU A 462 -8.37 6.97 4.06
CA LEU A 462 -9.14 5.92 4.75
C LEU A 462 -9.75 4.97 3.71
N TRP A 463 -10.29 5.51 2.63
CA TRP A 463 -10.88 4.75 1.57
C TRP A 463 -9.89 3.81 0.88
N THR A 464 -8.80 4.39 0.39
CA THR A 464 -7.79 3.70 -0.41
C THR A 464 -7.01 2.69 0.42
N GLN A 465 -6.78 2.94 1.70
CA GLN A 465 -5.89 2.12 2.52
C GLN A 465 -6.64 1.16 3.45
N LYS A 466 -7.89 1.46 3.83
CA LYS A 466 -8.63 0.65 4.83
C LYS A 466 -9.93 0.07 4.29
N VAL A 467 -10.77 0.85 3.60
CA VAL A 467 -12.09 0.38 3.12
C VAL A 467 -11.98 -0.45 1.85
N ASN A 468 -11.25 0.03 0.84
CA ASN A 468 -11.08 -0.62 -0.44
C ASN A 468 -9.60 -0.72 -0.86
N PRO A 469 -8.73 -1.38 -0.07
CA PRO A 469 -7.31 -1.46 -0.37
C PRO A 469 -6.98 -2.13 -1.70
N PRO A 470 -5.82 -1.80 -2.30
CA PRO A 470 -5.34 -2.44 -3.51
C PRO A 470 -5.28 -3.96 -3.35
N ASN A 471 -5.78 -4.67 -4.35
CA ASN A 471 -5.75 -6.12 -4.43
C ASN A 471 -5.54 -6.55 -5.90
N PHE A 472 -5.31 -7.83 -6.15
CA PHE A 472 -4.99 -8.31 -7.50
C PHE A 472 -6.11 -7.99 -8.50
N ARG A 473 -7.39 -8.08 -8.09
CA ARG A 473 -8.51 -7.73 -8.98
C ARG A 473 -8.46 -6.26 -9.38
N ARG A 474 -8.38 -5.34 -8.41
CA ARG A 474 -8.37 -3.89 -8.66
C ARG A 474 -7.17 -3.51 -9.53
N PHE A 475 -5.98 -4.03 -9.20
CA PHE A 475 -4.77 -3.79 -9.96
C PHE A 475 -4.89 -4.28 -11.41
N PHE A 476 -5.23 -5.54 -11.66
CA PHE A 476 -5.26 -6.08 -13.03
C PHE A 476 -6.42 -5.56 -13.88
N ARG A 477 -7.52 -5.10 -13.26
CA ARG A 477 -8.58 -4.39 -13.98
C ARG A 477 -8.07 -3.06 -14.53
N ILE A 478 -7.46 -2.23 -13.68
CA ILE A 478 -6.92 -0.92 -14.08
C ILE A 478 -5.72 -1.09 -15.02
N PHE A 479 -4.82 -2.02 -14.71
CA PHE A 479 -3.68 -2.36 -15.57
C PHE A 479 -4.14 -2.86 -16.94
N GLY A 480 -5.15 -3.74 -16.99
CA GLY A 480 -5.77 -4.21 -18.23
C GLY A 480 -6.46 -3.08 -19.01
N LYS A 481 -7.10 -2.13 -18.32
CA LYS A 481 -7.69 -0.92 -18.94
C LYS A 481 -6.60 -0.12 -19.64
N ASN A 482 -5.46 0.07 -18.98
CA ASN A 482 -4.32 0.79 -19.54
C ASN A 482 -3.65 0.01 -20.69
N ILE A 483 -3.58 -1.32 -20.65
CA ILE A 483 -3.13 -2.14 -21.79
C ILE A 483 -4.03 -1.90 -23.01
N LEU A 484 -5.35 -1.95 -22.81
CA LEU A 484 -6.31 -1.76 -23.89
C LEU A 484 -6.10 -0.40 -24.58
N TYR A 485 -6.08 0.70 -23.81
CA TYR A 485 -6.12 2.04 -24.39
C TYR A 485 -4.76 2.61 -24.78
N HIS A 486 -3.68 2.24 -24.09
CA HIS A 486 -2.35 2.77 -24.41
C HIS A 486 -1.50 1.82 -25.26
N LEU A 487 -1.79 0.51 -25.27
CA LEU A 487 -1.10 -0.46 -26.12
C LEU A 487 -1.98 -0.94 -27.27
N SER A 488 -3.04 -1.69 -26.99
CA SER A 488 -3.82 -2.39 -28.02
C SER A 488 -4.55 -1.47 -28.99
N VAL A 489 -4.87 -0.24 -28.57
CA VAL A 489 -5.49 0.79 -29.43
C VAL A 489 -4.46 1.76 -30.01
N ASP A 490 -3.25 1.82 -29.46
CA ASP A 490 -2.27 2.88 -29.74
C ASP A 490 -0.86 2.34 -30.04
N LEU A 491 0.00 2.16 -29.03
CA LEU A 491 1.44 1.88 -29.24
C LEU A 491 1.74 0.52 -29.88
N CYS A 492 0.88 -0.48 -29.68
CA CYS A 492 1.05 -1.83 -30.22
C CYS A 492 -0.29 -2.46 -30.59
N PRO A 493 -0.93 -2.02 -31.70
CA PRO A 493 -2.24 -2.51 -32.10
C PRO A 493 -2.25 -4.00 -32.50
N GLU A 494 -1.08 -4.58 -32.77
CA GLU A 494 -0.91 -6.01 -33.02
C GLU A 494 -1.12 -6.87 -31.76
N PHE A 495 -0.89 -6.32 -30.57
CA PHE A 495 -1.20 -7.00 -29.30
C PHE A 495 -2.63 -6.67 -28.90
N THR A 496 -3.57 -7.57 -29.20
CA THR A 496 -5.01 -7.29 -29.08
C THR A 496 -5.52 -7.44 -27.65
N ILE A 497 -6.74 -6.95 -27.39
CA ILE A 497 -7.45 -7.20 -26.14
C ILE A 497 -7.58 -8.71 -25.84
N ASP A 498 -7.84 -9.53 -26.86
CA ASP A 498 -7.95 -10.98 -26.70
C ASP A 498 -6.59 -11.61 -26.31
N ASP A 499 -5.47 -11.03 -26.74
CA ASP A 499 -4.14 -11.51 -26.35
C ASP A 499 -3.82 -11.13 -24.91
N SER A 500 -4.17 -9.90 -24.50
CA SER A 500 -4.08 -9.46 -23.11
C SER A 500 -4.93 -10.30 -22.17
N GLU A 501 -6.20 -10.56 -22.52
CA GLU A 501 -7.12 -11.34 -21.68
C GLU A 501 -6.66 -12.79 -21.54
N LYS A 502 -6.19 -13.42 -22.62
CA LYS A 502 -5.63 -14.78 -22.56
C LYS A 502 -4.38 -14.85 -21.69
N LEU A 503 -3.50 -13.85 -21.77
CA LEU A 503 -2.32 -13.80 -20.91
C LEU A 503 -2.72 -13.65 -19.45
N LEU A 504 -3.64 -12.73 -19.13
CA LEU A 504 -4.17 -12.60 -17.76
C LEU A 504 -4.79 -13.91 -17.27
N ASP A 505 -5.59 -14.58 -18.11
CA ASP A 505 -6.22 -15.86 -17.75
C ASP A 505 -5.21 -17.01 -17.62
N ASP A 506 -4.12 -17.03 -18.40
CA ASP A 506 -3.05 -18.01 -18.23
C ASP A 506 -2.43 -17.95 -16.83
N TYR A 507 -2.42 -16.78 -16.19
CA TYR A 507 -2.02 -16.62 -14.80
C TYR A 507 -3.18 -16.65 -13.80
N GLY A 508 -4.42 -16.87 -14.24
CA GLY A 508 -5.61 -16.84 -13.36
C GLY A 508 -5.95 -15.43 -12.83
N LEU A 509 -5.42 -14.38 -13.48
CA LEU A 509 -5.49 -12.98 -13.05
C LEU A 509 -6.57 -12.16 -13.75
N LEU A 510 -7.34 -12.77 -14.67
CA LEU A 510 -8.50 -12.13 -15.30
C LEU A 510 -9.66 -12.01 -14.30
N LEU A 511 -9.46 -11.40 -13.13
CA LEU A 511 -10.36 -11.49 -11.97
C LEU A 511 -11.60 -10.59 -12.05
N PHE A 512 -11.83 -9.91 -13.18
CA PHE A 512 -12.87 -8.91 -13.39
C PHE A 512 -13.74 -9.25 -14.61
N LYS A 513 -14.89 -8.57 -14.73
CA LYS A 513 -15.86 -8.76 -15.82
C LYS A 513 -15.90 -7.59 -16.81
N SER A 514 -15.41 -6.43 -16.39
CA SER A 514 -15.35 -5.22 -17.22
C SER A 514 -14.15 -4.37 -16.86
N TYR A 515 -13.70 -3.56 -17.81
CA TYR A 515 -12.55 -2.67 -17.66
C TYR A 515 -12.83 -1.36 -16.90
N GLU A 516 -14.11 -1.07 -16.60
CA GLU A 516 -14.55 0.19 -15.96
C GLU A 516 -14.07 1.46 -16.68
N ASP A 517 -13.93 1.36 -18.01
CA ASP A 517 -13.38 2.37 -18.88
C ASP A 517 -14.36 3.51 -19.23
N ARG A 518 -15.63 3.39 -18.86
CA ARG A 518 -16.58 4.52 -18.90
C ARG A 518 -16.42 5.48 -17.72
N GLY A 519 -15.69 5.07 -16.67
CA GLY A 519 -15.60 5.78 -15.40
C GLY A 519 -16.87 5.65 -14.54
N ASN A 520 -16.68 5.76 -13.23
CA ASN A 520 -17.74 5.56 -12.23
C ASN A 520 -17.67 6.64 -11.14
N GLY A 521 -17.89 7.89 -11.56
CA GLY A 521 -17.76 9.06 -10.70
C GLY A 521 -19.04 9.42 -9.98
N ILE A 522 -18.91 10.37 -9.05
CA ILE A 522 -20.01 10.98 -8.31
C ILE A 522 -19.83 12.51 -8.24
N ASP A 523 -20.95 13.22 -8.29
CA ASP A 523 -21.07 14.63 -7.94
C ASP A 523 -21.81 14.74 -6.60
N LEU A 524 -21.15 15.24 -5.55
CA LEU A 524 -21.75 15.36 -4.22
C LEU A 524 -22.76 16.52 -4.13
N ASP A 525 -22.59 17.60 -4.89
CA ASP A 525 -23.51 18.74 -4.92
C ASP A 525 -24.86 18.37 -5.56
N GLY A 526 -24.81 17.49 -6.56
CA GLY A 526 -25.99 16.96 -7.26
C GLY A 526 -26.50 15.61 -6.73
N LEU A 527 -25.71 14.90 -5.94
CA LEU A 527 -25.88 13.48 -5.60
C LEU A 527 -26.04 12.58 -6.85
N LEU A 528 -25.36 12.91 -7.96
CA LEU A 528 -25.51 12.27 -9.27
C LEU A 528 -24.34 11.31 -9.57
N SER A 529 -24.66 10.16 -10.18
CA SER A 529 -23.64 9.29 -10.80
C SER A 529 -23.13 9.91 -12.09
N LEU A 530 -21.82 9.84 -12.30
CA LEU A 530 -21.09 10.41 -13.43
C LEU A 530 -20.30 9.34 -14.18
N SER A 531 -20.06 9.63 -15.46
CA SER A 531 -19.15 8.89 -16.34
C SER A 531 -18.25 9.88 -17.07
N TYR A 532 -17.17 9.41 -17.69
CA TYR A 532 -16.32 10.25 -18.52
C TYR A 532 -17.08 10.89 -19.69
N PHE A 533 -18.15 10.23 -20.18
CA PHE A 533 -19.03 10.78 -21.23
C PHE A 533 -19.73 12.08 -20.84
N ASN A 534 -19.97 12.31 -19.54
CA ASN A 534 -20.53 13.57 -19.06
C ASN A 534 -19.63 14.79 -19.35
N PHE A 535 -18.37 14.54 -19.70
CA PHE A 535 -17.34 15.56 -19.93
C PHE A 535 -16.70 15.44 -21.32
N SER A 536 -17.38 14.79 -22.28
CA SER A 536 -16.87 14.68 -23.66
C SER A 536 -16.73 16.04 -24.35
N GLY A 537 -15.71 16.23 -25.17
CA GLY A 537 -15.51 17.43 -25.99
C GLY A 537 -14.07 17.96 -25.95
N ASP A 538 -13.89 19.17 -26.47
CA ASP A 538 -12.61 19.87 -26.45
C ASP A 538 -12.28 20.38 -25.04
N HIS A 539 -11.03 20.20 -24.61
CA HIS A 539 -10.59 20.62 -23.29
C HIS A 539 -9.26 21.39 -23.36
N GLU A 540 -9.26 22.63 -22.84
CA GLU A 540 -8.12 23.56 -23.00
C GLU A 540 -6.82 23.04 -22.37
N LEU A 541 -6.90 22.28 -21.27
CA LEU A 541 -5.73 21.70 -20.60
C LEU A 541 -4.92 20.75 -21.50
N PHE A 542 -5.59 20.02 -22.40
CA PHE A 542 -4.97 19.00 -23.24
C PHE A 542 -4.79 19.47 -24.69
N SER A 543 -4.50 20.76 -24.90
CA SER A 543 -4.07 21.27 -26.21
C SER A 543 -5.12 21.18 -27.32
N ASP A 544 -6.38 21.48 -27.00
CA ASP A 544 -7.52 21.36 -27.93
C ASP A 544 -7.71 19.93 -28.46
N ARG A 545 -7.32 18.92 -27.66
CA ARG A 545 -7.57 17.51 -27.98
C ARG A 545 -8.96 17.12 -27.48
N GLU A 546 -9.72 16.49 -28.37
CA GLU A 546 -11.06 15.99 -28.08
C GLU A 546 -10.99 14.68 -27.28
N ILE A 547 -11.62 14.66 -26.10
CA ILE A 547 -11.83 13.42 -25.35
C ILE A 547 -13.06 12.72 -25.92
N ASN A 548 -12.86 11.48 -26.35
CA ASN A 548 -13.88 10.65 -26.99
C ASN A 548 -14.14 9.40 -26.13
N PRO A 549 -14.78 9.55 -24.96
CA PRO A 549 -14.91 8.48 -23.99
C PRO A 549 -15.89 7.41 -24.47
N VAL A 550 -15.68 6.17 -24.01
CA VAL A 550 -16.63 5.10 -24.25
C VAL A 550 -17.92 5.32 -23.46
N ILE A 551 -19.05 4.97 -24.08
CA ILE A 551 -20.39 5.14 -23.49
C ILE A 551 -20.74 3.97 -22.56
N LEU A 552 -20.24 2.78 -22.89
CA LEU A 552 -20.47 1.55 -22.13
C LEU A 552 -19.12 0.94 -21.78
N ASN A 553 -19.07 0.28 -20.63
CA ASN A 553 -17.87 -0.43 -20.21
C ASN A 553 -17.54 -1.56 -21.20
N THR A 554 -16.28 -1.65 -21.59
CA THR A 554 -15.75 -2.81 -22.30
C THR A 554 -15.85 -4.02 -21.39
N LYS A 555 -16.51 -5.08 -21.87
CA LYS A 555 -16.71 -6.34 -21.15
C LYS A 555 -15.63 -7.33 -21.54
N VAL A 556 -15.21 -8.13 -20.56
CA VAL A 556 -14.29 -9.24 -20.78
C VAL A 556 -14.93 -10.26 -21.71
N ASN A 557 -14.16 -10.78 -22.66
CA ASN A 557 -14.63 -11.89 -23.47
C ASN A 557 -14.55 -13.18 -22.66
N GLU A 558 -15.70 -13.69 -22.20
CA GLU A 558 -15.77 -14.89 -21.37
C GLU A 558 -15.22 -16.17 -22.05
N ASP A 559 -15.07 -16.20 -23.38
CA ASP A 559 -14.38 -17.30 -24.09
C ASP A 559 -12.86 -17.34 -23.80
N ASN A 560 -12.28 -16.22 -23.33
CA ASN A 560 -10.90 -16.11 -22.91
C ASN A 560 -10.68 -16.55 -21.45
N ARG A 561 -11.74 -16.68 -20.65
CA ARG A 561 -11.66 -17.12 -19.23
C ARG A 561 -11.70 -18.65 -19.11
N ARG A 562 -10.54 -19.29 -19.12
CA ARG A 562 -10.38 -20.76 -19.08
C ARG A 562 -9.82 -21.27 -17.76
N ASN A 563 -8.87 -20.57 -17.15
CA ASN A 563 -8.24 -20.98 -15.90
C ASN A 563 -8.76 -20.17 -14.71
N THR A 564 -9.16 -18.93 -14.92
CA THR A 564 -9.67 -18.07 -13.85
C THR A 564 -11.05 -18.53 -13.40
N VAL A 565 -11.21 -18.83 -12.11
CA VAL A 565 -12.49 -19.26 -11.53
C VAL A 565 -13.03 -18.18 -10.59
N LEU A 566 -14.22 -17.68 -10.91
CA LEU A 566 -14.96 -16.74 -10.06
C LEU A 566 -15.97 -17.49 -9.18
N ILE A 567 -16.10 -17.06 -7.92
CA ILE A 567 -16.93 -17.72 -6.89
C ILE A 567 -17.92 -16.71 -6.30
N ALA A 568 -19.16 -17.12 -6.05
CA ALA A 568 -20.16 -16.26 -5.43
C ALA A 568 -19.87 -16.01 -3.94
N LYS A 569 -20.14 -14.80 -3.45
CA LYS A 569 -19.87 -14.40 -2.06
C LYS A 569 -20.63 -15.24 -1.04
N ASP A 570 -21.81 -15.75 -1.37
CA ASP A 570 -22.62 -16.60 -0.48
C ASP A 570 -22.01 -17.98 -0.17
N PHE A 571 -20.89 -18.35 -0.80
CA PHE A 571 -20.16 -19.56 -0.46
C PHE A 571 -19.18 -19.38 0.71
N ILE A 572 -18.96 -18.17 1.22
CA ILE A 572 -18.12 -17.95 2.41
C ILE A 572 -18.99 -17.76 3.65
N GLU A 573 -18.59 -18.40 4.74
CA GLU A 573 -19.28 -18.31 6.02
C GLU A 573 -18.33 -18.57 7.19
N LEU A 574 -18.84 -18.48 8.42
CA LEU A 574 -18.13 -18.97 9.60
C LEU A 574 -18.29 -20.48 9.74
N ASP A 575 -17.24 -21.13 10.23
CA ASP A 575 -17.28 -22.54 10.62
C ASP A 575 -18.25 -22.78 11.78
N ASP A 576 -19.05 -23.85 11.70
CA ASP A 576 -20.09 -24.17 12.68
C ASP A 576 -19.52 -24.65 14.03
N ASP A 577 -18.29 -25.20 14.05
CA ASP A 577 -17.69 -25.82 15.23
C ASP A 577 -16.77 -24.84 15.99
N ILE A 578 -15.87 -24.18 15.28
CA ILE A 578 -14.90 -23.21 15.81
C ILE A 578 -15.07 -21.91 15.03
N LEU A 579 -15.82 -20.96 15.60
CA LEU A 579 -16.10 -19.68 14.93
C LEU A 579 -14.85 -18.80 14.75
N ALA A 580 -13.99 -18.74 15.77
CA ALA A 580 -12.82 -17.88 15.78
C ALA A 580 -11.74 -18.39 16.75
N PHE A 581 -10.52 -17.90 16.56
CA PHE A 581 -9.38 -18.10 17.45
C PHE A 581 -9.09 -16.78 18.19
N VAL A 582 -9.02 -16.85 19.51
CA VAL A 582 -8.75 -15.68 20.38
C VAL A 582 -7.31 -15.75 20.88
N VAL A 583 -6.59 -14.64 20.75
CA VAL A 583 -5.23 -14.45 21.24
C VAL A 583 -5.25 -13.38 22.33
N ASP A 584 -5.05 -13.80 23.57
CA ASP A 584 -5.08 -12.94 24.76
C ASP A 584 -3.79 -13.09 25.58
N GLY A 585 -2.68 -13.50 24.96
CA GLY A 585 -1.40 -13.55 25.62
C GLY A 585 -0.84 -12.15 25.86
N GLN A 586 -0.59 -11.76 27.12
CA GLN A 586 -0.11 -10.42 27.48
C GLN A 586 1.11 -10.00 26.65
N LYS A 587 2.16 -10.83 26.58
CA LYS A 587 3.36 -10.53 25.80
C LYS A 587 3.08 -10.51 24.29
N GLN A 588 2.30 -11.47 23.80
CA GLN A 588 2.01 -11.61 22.37
C GLN A 588 1.25 -10.39 21.85
N MET A 589 0.23 -9.93 22.59
CA MET A 589 -0.53 -8.74 22.24
C MET A 589 0.28 -7.46 22.40
N ALA A 590 1.14 -7.35 23.43
CA ALA A 590 2.05 -6.21 23.55
C ALA A 590 3.05 -6.14 22.37
N ASP A 591 3.61 -7.27 21.95
CA ASP A 591 4.51 -7.36 20.81
C ASP A 591 3.76 -7.04 19.49
N PHE A 592 2.52 -7.51 19.34
CA PHE A 592 1.65 -7.20 18.19
C PHE A 592 1.32 -5.71 18.09
N ILE A 593 0.85 -5.07 19.17
CA ILE A 593 0.55 -3.64 19.20
C ILE A 593 1.80 -2.80 18.94
N ALA A 594 2.94 -3.17 19.56
CA ALA A 594 4.21 -2.50 19.32
C ALA A 594 4.66 -2.61 17.86
N SER A 595 4.38 -3.76 17.21
CA SER A 595 4.66 -3.94 15.79
C SER A 595 3.84 -2.98 14.94
N LEU A 596 2.55 -2.76 15.22
CA LEU A 596 1.71 -1.80 14.51
C LEU A 596 2.19 -0.35 14.73
N THR A 597 2.48 0.05 15.96
CA THR A 597 2.97 1.42 16.25
C THR A 597 4.29 1.74 15.53
N PHE A 598 5.18 0.76 15.37
CA PHE A 598 6.43 0.95 14.63
C PHE A 598 6.20 1.31 13.15
N GLN A 599 5.03 0.99 12.60
CA GLN A 599 4.65 1.18 11.19
C GLN A 599 4.02 2.54 10.91
N GLY A 600 3.88 3.37 11.94
CA GLY A 600 3.17 4.64 11.84
C GLY A 600 1.66 4.53 12.06
N GLU A 601 1.14 3.32 12.34
CA GLU A 601 -0.25 3.15 12.77
C GLU A 601 -0.44 3.73 14.17
N ASN A 602 -1.45 4.61 14.32
CA ASN A 602 -1.75 5.23 15.60
C ASN A 602 -2.60 4.30 16.47
N VAL A 603 -1.95 3.32 17.09
CA VAL A 603 -2.61 2.36 17.98
C VAL A 603 -2.54 2.83 19.42
N GLU A 604 -3.54 3.62 19.85
CA GLU A 604 -3.72 4.00 21.25
C GLU A 604 -4.83 3.17 21.92
N THR A 605 -4.44 2.36 22.91
CA THR A 605 -5.37 1.66 23.80
C THR A 605 -5.96 2.60 24.85
N THR A 606 -7.17 2.33 25.31
CA THR A 606 -7.90 3.16 26.28
C THR A 606 -7.34 2.98 27.69
N GLU A 607 -6.37 3.82 28.07
CA GLU A 607 -5.63 3.72 29.34
C GLU A 607 -6.57 3.53 30.55
N GLY A 608 -6.29 2.48 31.32
CA GLY A 608 -7.03 2.17 32.55
C GLY A 608 -8.45 1.64 32.34
N ILE A 609 -8.92 1.46 31.10
CA ILE A 609 -10.21 0.83 30.77
C ILE A 609 -9.98 -0.50 30.05
N ALA A 610 -9.08 -0.53 29.07
CA ALA A 610 -8.63 -1.75 28.40
C ALA A 610 -7.12 -1.68 28.15
N GLY A 611 -6.46 -2.84 28.19
CA GLY A 611 -5.01 -2.91 28.02
C GLY A 611 -4.45 -4.33 28.13
N THR A 612 -3.25 -4.54 27.57
CA THR A 612 -2.56 -5.84 27.61
C THR A 612 -2.21 -6.30 29.03
N GLU A 613 -2.22 -5.40 30.02
CA GLU A 613 -2.04 -5.71 31.43
C GLU A 613 -3.19 -6.50 32.06
N TYR A 614 -4.37 -6.49 31.44
CA TYR A 614 -5.54 -7.24 31.91
C TYR A 614 -5.63 -8.64 31.28
N ASN A 615 -4.92 -8.86 30.17
CA ASN A 615 -4.87 -10.13 29.45
C ASN A 615 -4.42 -11.30 30.34
N ASN A 616 -5.23 -12.36 30.38
CA ASN A 616 -5.03 -13.47 31.33
C ASN A 616 -4.64 -14.82 30.67
N SER A 617 -4.53 -14.88 29.34
CA SER A 617 -4.12 -16.07 28.57
C SER A 617 -5.05 -17.28 28.72
N ASN A 618 -6.34 -17.05 28.93
CA ASN A 618 -7.38 -18.08 28.99
C ASN A 618 -8.00 -18.41 27.60
N ALA A 619 -7.59 -17.67 26.55
CA ALA A 619 -8.13 -17.75 25.19
C ALA A 619 -9.64 -17.52 25.09
N LYS A 620 -10.16 -16.61 25.92
CA LYS A 620 -11.54 -16.13 25.93
C LYS A 620 -11.53 -14.60 25.82
N ILE A 621 -12.73 -14.04 25.72
CA ILE A 621 -12.96 -12.60 25.66
C ILE A 621 -13.37 -12.15 27.06
N SER A 622 -12.46 -11.51 27.79
CA SER A 622 -12.71 -11.07 29.17
C SER A 622 -12.69 -9.54 29.34
N PRO A 623 -13.36 -9.00 30.39
CA PRO A 623 -13.40 -7.56 30.62
C PRO A 623 -12.01 -6.94 30.82
N GLY A 624 -11.74 -5.85 30.11
CA GLY A 624 -10.52 -5.05 30.24
C GLY A 624 -9.40 -5.48 29.31
N GLU A 625 -9.55 -6.59 28.58
CA GLU A 625 -8.49 -7.11 27.73
C GLU A 625 -8.37 -6.37 26.40
N VAL A 626 -7.17 -6.48 25.81
CA VAL A 626 -6.93 -6.21 24.40
C VAL A 626 -6.57 -7.53 23.75
N ILE A 627 -7.41 -8.01 22.85
CA ILE A 627 -7.29 -9.36 22.30
C ILE A 627 -7.17 -9.34 20.78
N GLY A 628 -6.49 -10.35 20.24
CA GLY A 628 -6.48 -10.67 18.83
C GLY A 628 -7.59 -11.67 18.49
N ILE A 629 -8.23 -11.51 17.33
CA ILE A 629 -9.22 -12.43 16.77
C ILE A 629 -8.80 -12.82 15.36
N SER A 630 -8.84 -14.11 15.07
CA SER A 630 -8.82 -14.64 13.71
C SER A 630 -10.11 -15.43 13.45
N LEU A 631 -10.94 -14.98 12.51
CA LEU A 631 -12.17 -15.69 12.15
C LEU A 631 -11.83 -16.97 11.40
N ASN A 632 -12.50 -18.07 11.75
CA ASN A 632 -12.33 -19.34 11.05
C ASN A 632 -13.35 -19.44 9.92
N LEU A 633 -13.03 -18.82 8.80
CA LEU A 633 -13.91 -18.82 7.63
C LEU A 633 -13.91 -20.18 6.93
N PHE A 634 -15.08 -20.61 6.47
CA PHE A 634 -15.30 -21.85 5.72
C PHE A 634 -15.71 -21.55 4.28
N ASN A 635 -15.07 -22.25 3.34
CA ASN A 635 -15.37 -22.16 1.91
C ASN A 635 -16.28 -23.31 1.48
N LYS A 636 -17.58 -23.02 1.30
CA LYS A 636 -18.60 -23.96 0.80
C LYS A 636 -18.53 -24.24 -0.70
N SER A 637 -17.65 -23.57 -1.45
CA SER A 637 -17.52 -23.79 -2.88
C SER A 637 -16.64 -25.00 -3.21
N ASN A 638 -16.68 -25.45 -4.47
CA ASN A 638 -15.81 -26.51 -4.98
C ASN A 638 -14.49 -25.97 -5.56
N SER A 639 -14.21 -24.68 -5.35
CA SER A 639 -13.05 -23.97 -5.89
C SER A 639 -12.33 -23.24 -4.76
N VAL A 640 -11.07 -22.84 -5.00
CA VAL A 640 -10.30 -22.10 -4.00
C VAL A 640 -10.73 -20.64 -3.99
N MET A 641 -11.06 -20.09 -2.82
CA MET A 641 -11.26 -18.65 -2.61
C MET A 641 -9.94 -18.01 -2.27
N ALA A 642 -9.65 -16.83 -2.81
CA ALA A 642 -8.34 -16.22 -2.67
C ALA A 642 -8.38 -14.70 -2.53
N GLY A 643 -7.36 -14.15 -1.87
CA GLY A 643 -7.33 -12.76 -1.49
C GLY A 643 -8.46 -12.42 -0.52
N VAL A 644 -8.71 -13.29 0.47
CA VAL A 644 -9.84 -13.11 1.38
C VAL A 644 -9.52 -12.00 2.36
N GLN A 645 -10.31 -10.93 2.31
CA GLN A 645 -10.21 -9.79 3.18
C GLN A 645 -11.39 -9.78 4.15
N VAL A 646 -11.08 -9.63 5.44
CA VAL A 646 -12.05 -9.43 6.51
C VAL A 646 -11.88 -7.99 7.00
N LEU A 647 -12.98 -7.25 7.05
CA LEU A 647 -13.03 -5.88 7.51
C LEU A 647 -13.85 -5.79 8.79
N ALA A 648 -13.31 -5.05 9.75
CA ALA A 648 -13.90 -4.75 11.04
C ALA A 648 -13.99 -3.24 11.31
N ASN A 649 -13.72 -2.42 10.30
CA ASN A 649 -13.91 -0.98 10.38
C ASN A 649 -15.41 -0.62 10.40
N ASP A 650 -15.73 0.55 10.96
CA ASP A 650 -17.09 1.10 11.02
C ASP A 650 -17.72 1.20 9.62
N TRP A 651 -19.03 0.94 9.51
CA TRP A 651 -19.77 0.92 8.24
C TRP A 651 -21.28 1.16 8.42
N ASP A 652 -22.02 1.34 7.33
CA ASP A 652 -23.46 1.68 7.35
C ASP A 652 -24.34 0.46 7.61
N HIS A 653 -24.56 0.15 8.88
CA HIS A 653 -25.34 -1.02 9.30
C HIS A 653 -26.41 -0.76 10.35
N MET A 654 -26.62 0.50 10.69
CA MET A 654 -27.65 0.94 11.64
C MET A 654 -28.38 2.15 11.07
N ALA A 655 -29.68 2.25 11.37
CA ALA A 655 -30.50 3.40 11.04
C ALA A 655 -30.89 4.15 12.31
N LEU A 656 -31.30 5.39 12.14
CA LEU A 656 -31.79 6.22 13.22
C LEU A 656 -33.23 5.87 13.57
N ASN A 657 -33.55 6.01 14.85
CA ASN A 657 -34.89 5.72 15.35
C ASN A 657 -35.94 6.74 14.91
N ASP A 658 -35.55 8.00 14.79
CA ASP A 658 -36.36 9.09 14.28
C ASP A 658 -35.46 10.03 13.48
N ASN A 659 -35.68 10.15 12.17
CA ASN A 659 -34.90 11.03 11.29
C ASN A 659 -35.12 12.53 11.60
N SER A 660 -36.10 12.85 12.47
CA SER A 660 -36.33 14.18 13.03
C SER A 660 -35.70 14.38 14.41
N ASP A 661 -35.16 13.31 15.02
CA ASP A 661 -34.32 13.46 16.21
C ASP A 661 -33.21 14.43 15.86
N VAL A 662 -33.13 15.48 16.65
CA VAL A 662 -32.17 16.52 16.41
C VAL A 662 -30.81 15.91 16.75
N TYR A 663 -29.92 15.82 15.76
CA TYR A 663 -28.48 15.56 15.92
C TYR A 663 -27.90 16.64 16.85
N VAL A 664 -28.17 16.47 18.14
CA VAL A 664 -27.94 17.34 19.30
C VAL A 664 -27.80 18.83 18.91
N ASN A 665 -28.85 19.54 18.46
CA ASN A 665 -28.72 20.93 17.96
C ASN A 665 -27.96 21.90 18.90
N ARG A 666 -27.11 22.71 18.27
CA ARG A 666 -26.25 23.81 18.74
C ARG A 666 -26.81 24.71 19.84
N PHE A 667 -28.09 25.08 19.81
CA PHE A 667 -28.59 26.20 20.62
C PHE A 667 -29.31 25.77 21.90
N GLU A 668 -29.90 24.57 21.93
CA GLU A 668 -30.68 24.10 23.08
C GLU A 668 -29.80 23.42 24.13
N ASN A 669 -28.74 22.72 23.71
CA ASN A 669 -27.80 22.03 24.62
C ASN A 669 -26.84 22.96 25.36
N ILE A 670 -26.40 24.05 24.71
CA ILE A 670 -25.61 25.12 25.37
C ILE A 670 -26.42 25.77 26.51
N ASN A 671 -27.74 25.83 26.40
CA ASN A 671 -28.60 26.35 27.46
C ASN A 671 -28.88 25.31 28.57
N GLY A 672 -28.92 24.01 28.26
CA GLY A 672 -29.12 22.92 29.23
C GLY A 672 -27.96 22.74 30.23
N LEU A 673 -26.72 22.89 29.77
CA LEU A 673 -25.51 22.74 30.61
C LEU A 673 -25.39 23.78 31.72
N SER A 674 -25.94 24.97 31.51
CA SER A 674 -26.02 25.99 32.57
C SER A 674 -26.96 25.62 33.73
N ASN A 675 -27.75 24.54 33.57
CA ASN A 675 -28.69 24.02 34.57
C ASN A 675 -28.37 22.59 35.05
N GLY A 676 -27.26 21.98 34.61
CA GLY A 676 -26.78 20.69 35.11
C GLY A 676 -27.53 19.46 34.59
N ASP A 677 -28.17 19.54 33.41
CA ASP A 677 -28.89 18.43 32.81
C ASP A 677 -28.76 18.48 31.26
N ILE A 678 -28.28 17.40 30.63
CA ILE A 678 -28.29 17.24 29.17
C ILE A 678 -29.68 16.70 28.82
N THR A 679 -30.65 17.60 28.61
CA THR A 679 -32.04 17.24 28.28
C THR A 679 -32.34 17.30 26.78
N GLY A 680 -31.32 17.29 25.92
CA GLY A 680 -31.52 17.19 24.47
C GLY A 680 -31.87 15.77 24.05
N ASP A 681 -32.76 15.61 23.08
CA ASP A 681 -33.06 14.31 22.47
C ASP A 681 -31.75 13.74 21.87
N ILE A 682 -31.34 12.57 22.38
CA ILE A 682 -30.16 11.85 21.91
C ILE A 682 -30.62 10.94 20.78
N ALA A 683 -30.02 11.10 19.60
CA ALA A 683 -30.27 10.21 18.48
C ALA A 683 -29.88 8.76 18.85
N TYR A 684 -30.86 7.86 18.80
CA TYR A 684 -30.64 6.43 19.02
C TYR A 684 -30.60 5.68 17.69
N HIS A 685 -29.70 4.71 17.61
CA HIS A 685 -29.54 3.86 16.43
C HIS A 685 -30.16 2.48 16.67
N LYS A 686 -30.83 1.95 15.64
CA LYS A 686 -31.33 0.58 15.54
C LYS A 686 -30.57 -0.19 14.47
N PRO A 687 -30.30 -1.48 14.67
CA PRO A 687 -29.61 -2.28 13.67
C PRO A 687 -30.49 -2.44 12.42
N CYS A 688 -29.87 -2.32 11.25
CA CYS A 688 -30.49 -2.70 9.99
C CYS A 688 -30.51 -4.22 9.83
N MET A 689 -31.52 -4.79 9.18
CA MET A 689 -31.59 -6.22 8.92
C MET A 689 -30.74 -6.58 7.70
N PHE A 690 -29.75 -7.45 7.88
CA PHE A 690 -28.94 -8.05 6.80
C PHE A 690 -28.91 -9.56 6.95
N ASP A 691 -29.05 -10.31 5.86
CA ASP A 691 -29.10 -11.77 5.87
C ASP A 691 -30.07 -12.32 6.94
N GLU A 692 -31.26 -11.70 7.04
CA GLU A 692 -32.33 -12.02 8.01
C GLU A 692 -31.95 -11.79 9.50
N PHE A 693 -30.86 -11.07 9.79
CA PHE A 693 -30.40 -10.82 11.16
C PHE A 693 -30.00 -9.34 11.46
N PRO A 694 -30.37 -8.83 12.66
CA PRO A 694 -31.44 -9.32 13.49
C PRO A 694 -32.76 -9.28 12.75
N SER A 695 -33.72 -10.11 13.19
CA SER A 695 -35.07 -10.02 12.67
C SER A 695 -35.78 -8.75 13.18
N GLU A 696 -36.89 -8.37 12.53
CA GLU A 696 -37.75 -7.27 13.03
C GLU A 696 -38.21 -7.53 14.47
N SER A 697 -38.48 -8.79 14.83
CA SER A 697 -38.84 -9.19 16.21
C SER A 697 -37.69 -9.08 17.22
N GLU A 698 -36.46 -8.95 16.74
CA GLU A 698 -35.27 -8.71 17.55
C GLU A 698 -34.82 -7.24 17.49
N GLY A 699 -35.70 -6.34 17.01
CA GLY A 699 -35.51 -4.90 17.03
C GLY A 699 -34.88 -4.29 15.79
N ALA A 700 -34.68 -5.07 14.70
CA ALA A 700 -34.09 -4.54 13.48
C ALA A 700 -35.06 -3.77 12.58
N ILE A 701 -34.50 -2.85 11.79
CA ILE A 701 -35.21 -2.16 10.71
C ILE A 701 -34.96 -2.91 9.40
N ASN A 702 -36.05 -3.26 8.71
CA ASN A 702 -35.98 -3.86 7.38
C ASN A 702 -35.85 -2.76 6.32
N PRO A 703 -34.74 -2.70 5.55
CA PRO A 703 -34.54 -1.67 4.53
C PRO A 703 -35.67 -1.65 3.48
N ALA A 704 -36.30 -2.80 3.20
CA ALA A 704 -37.40 -2.89 2.25
C ALA A 704 -38.69 -2.17 2.71
N ASN A 705 -38.79 -1.82 3.99
CA ASN A 705 -39.92 -1.08 4.55
C ASN A 705 -39.70 0.44 4.53
N GLU A 706 -38.49 0.90 4.22
CA GLU A 706 -38.18 2.32 4.08
C GLU A 706 -38.65 2.84 2.71
N THR A 707 -39.22 4.04 2.69
CA THR A 707 -39.81 4.63 1.48
C THR A 707 -38.92 5.68 0.81
N GLY A 708 -37.73 5.92 1.36
CA GLY A 708 -36.73 6.88 0.91
C GLY A 708 -35.33 6.26 0.90
N SER A 709 -34.35 7.07 0.54
CA SER A 709 -32.92 6.80 0.67
C SER A 709 -32.28 8.07 1.22
N ALA A 710 -32.72 8.47 2.41
CA ALA A 710 -32.20 9.63 3.12
C ALA A 710 -31.12 9.19 4.12
N ALA A 711 -30.15 10.07 4.36
CA ALA A 711 -29.13 9.82 5.38
C ALA A 711 -29.77 9.49 6.74
N GLY A 712 -29.24 8.46 7.40
CA GLY A 712 -29.79 7.87 8.62
C GLY A 712 -30.76 6.69 8.40
N GLU A 713 -31.15 6.37 7.16
CA GLU A 713 -31.97 5.20 6.82
C GLU A 713 -31.09 3.98 6.46
N CYS A 714 -31.60 2.76 6.65
CA CYS A 714 -30.86 1.52 6.35
C CYS A 714 -30.57 1.31 4.86
N SER A 715 -31.37 1.93 4.00
CA SER A 715 -31.26 1.89 2.54
C SER A 715 -30.31 2.95 1.97
N TYR A 716 -29.76 3.82 2.83
CA TYR A 716 -28.85 4.86 2.43
C TYR A 716 -27.41 4.48 2.80
N ILE A 717 -26.50 4.62 1.83
CA ILE A 717 -25.07 4.41 2.02
C ILE A 717 -24.37 5.76 2.06
N THR A 718 -23.52 5.90 3.06
CA THR A 718 -22.72 7.07 3.35
C THR A 718 -21.81 7.41 2.18
N ARG A 719 -21.81 8.67 1.76
CA ARG A 719 -21.03 9.15 0.61
C ARG A 719 -19.82 9.97 1.01
N THR A 720 -19.88 10.61 2.17
CA THR A 720 -18.80 11.46 2.65
C THR A 720 -17.87 10.73 3.60
N ASN A 721 -18.34 9.69 4.30
CA ASN A 721 -17.69 9.08 5.47
C ASN A 721 -17.38 10.11 6.58
N ALA A 722 -18.15 11.21 6.63
CA ALA A 722 -18.04 12.19 7.68
C ALA A 722 -18.45 11.55 9.01
N GLY A 723 -17.47 11.28 9.88
CA GLY A 723 -17.75 10.67 11.17
C GLY A 723 -18.49 11.61 12.12
N ILE A 724 -18.03 12.86 12.24
CA ILE A 724 -18.38 13.81 13.31
C ILE A 724 -18.21 15.27 12.83
N ASP A 725 -19.22 16.13 12.98
CA ASP A 725 -19.10 17.58 12.71
C ASP A 725 -18.33 18.29 13.84
N THR A 726 -17.13 18.78 13.52
CA THR A 726 -16.18 19.37 14.49
C THR A 726 -16.25 20.90 14.59
N THR A 727 -17.11 21.58 13.84
CA THR A 727 -17.07 23.04 13.68
C THR A 727 -17.58 23.86 14.90
N GLU A 728 -18.06 23.22 15.97
CA GLU A 728 -18.77 23.89 17.08
C GLU A 728 -18.39 23.43 18.52
N ILE A 729 -17.13 23.10 18.80
CA ILE A 729 -16.67 22.74 20.17
C ILE A 729 -16.69 23.98 21.10
N VAL A 730 -17.46 23.93 22.20
CA VAL A 730 -17.41 24.94 23.28
C VAL A 730 -17.44 24.25 24.65
N ASN A 731 -16.37 24.40 25.46
CA ASN A 731 -16.26 24.09 26.90
C ASN A 731 -16.94 22.78 27.38
N ASP A 732 -16.21 21.66 27.37
CA ASP A 732 -16.61 20.34 27.91
C ASP A 732 -17.85 19.68 27.26
N VAL A 733 -18.18 20.05 26.02
CA VAL A 733 -19.23 19.42 25.20
C VAL A 733 -18.60 18.70 24.02
N HIS A 734 -18.84 17.40 23.91
CA HIS A 734 -18.33 16.55 22.83
C HIS A 734 -19.23 16.65 21.58
N PRO A 735 -18.67 16.52 20.38
CA PRO A 735 -19.39 16.71 19.13
C PRO A 735 -20.31 15.52 18.80
N LYS A 736 -21.02 15.66 17.68
CA LYS A 736 -22.26 14.96 17.36
C LYS A 736 -22.03 14.07 16.15
N TYR A 737 -22.77 12.96 16.05
CA TYR A 737 -22.79 12.17 14.82
C TYR A 737 -23.31 13.03 13.68
N ASP A 738 -22.61 12.98 12.54
CA ASP A 738 -23.20 13.43 11.29
C ASP A 738 -24.37 12.50 10.91
N VAL A 739 -25.31 13.03 10.13
CA VAL A 739 -26.42 12.29 9.53
C VAL A 739 -25.88 11.16 8.63
N ASP A 740 -24.69 11.36 8.09
CA ASP A 740 -23.96 10.54 7.11
C ASP A 740 -22.74 9.84 7.73
N ALA A 741 -22.88 9.26 8.94
CA ALA A 741 -21.76 8.68 9.70
C ALA A 741 -21.83 7.14 9.84
N PRO A 742 -20.74 6.41 9.48
CA PRO A 742 -20.67 4.97 9.66
C PRO A 742 -20.68 4.58 11.15
N GLN A 743 -21.15 3.36 11.46
CA GLN A 743 -21.36 2.91 12.83
C GLN A 743 -20.44 1.73 13.23
N PRO A 744 -20.00 1.66 14.51
CA PRO A 744 -19.20 0.56 15.02
C PRO A 744 -19.85 -0.81 14.83
N ILE A 745 -19.05 -1.82 14.48
CA ILE A 745 -19.55 -3.10 13.98
C ILE A 745 -20.30 -3.96 15.01
N CYS A 746 -20.15 -3.67 16.30
CA CYS A 746 -20.66 -4.51 17.38
C CYS A 746 -21.98 -4.00 17.97
N LEU A 747 -22.97 -4.90 18.02
CA LEU A 747 -24.26 -4.77 18.66
C LEU A 747 -24.26 -5.50 20.01
N VAL A 748 -25.15 -5.08 20.92
CA VAL A 748 -25.28 -5.70 22.25
C VAL A 748 -26.69 -6.26 22.41
N GLN A 749 -26.82 -7.46 22.98
CA GLN A 749 -28.12 -8.01 23.32
C GLN A 749 -28.69 -7.30 24.55
N TYR A 750 -29.88 -6.72 24.40
CA TYR A 750 -30.66 -6.13 25.47
C TYR A 750 -31.88 -6.99 25.77
N ARG A 751 -32.20 -7.16 27.05
CA ARG A 751 -33.36 -7.94 27.51
C ARG A 751 -34.22 -7.02 28.36
N ASP A 752 -35.39 -6.67 27.84
CA ASP A 752 -36.44 -6.00 28.60
C ASP A 752 -37.40 -7.03 29.20
N GLU A 753 -38.42 -6.58 29.94
CA GLU A 753 -39.43 -7.43 30.58
C GLU A 753 -40.20 -8.31 29.57
N ASP A 754 -40.36 -7.84 28.33
CA ASP A 754 -41.24 -8.43 27.31
C ASP A 754 -40.52 -9.00 26.08
N GLU A 755 -39.28 -8.57 25.78
CA GLU A 755 -38.57 -8.93 24.55
C GLU A 755 -37.03 -8.95 24.69
N THR A 756 -36.38 -9.67 23.77
CA THR A 756 -34.93 -9.69 23.62
C THR A 756 -34.57 -9.08 22.27
N THR A 757 -33.83 -7.99 22.30
CA THR A 757 -33.51 -7.18 21.11
C THR A 757 -32.01 -6.92 21.00
N TRP A 758 -31.55 -6.55 19.81
CA TRP A 758 -30.19 -6.07 19.58
C TRP A 758 -30.20 -4.55 19.47
N VAL A 759 -29.30 -3.91 20.22
CA VAL A 759 -29.25 -2.45 20.36
C VAL A 759 -27.82 -1.95 20.16
N SER A 760 -27.67 -0.64 19.93
CA SER A 760 -26.35 -0.01 19.88
C SER A 760 -25.65 -0.05 21.23
N GLN A 761 -24.32 0.04 21.23
CA GLN A 761 -23.54 0.09 22.46
C GLN A 761 -23.88 1.33 23.32
N ASP A 762 -24.18 2.47 22.69
CA ASP A 762 -24.59 3.70 23.40
C ASP A 762 -25.94 3.54 24.11
N PHE A 763 -26.90 2.86 23.48
CA PHE A 763 -28.17 2.54 24.14
C PHE A 763 -27.93 1.64 25.35
N PHE A 764 -27.18 0.55 25.18
CA PHE A 764 -26.96 -0.42 26.26
C PHE A 764 -26.20 0.19 27.44
N ARG A 765 -25.12 0.95 27.18
CA ARG A 765 -24.32 1.57 28.24
C ARG A 765 -25.14 2.57 29.07
N LYS A 766 -26.10 3.28 28.47
CA LYS A 766 -26.92 4.28 29.15
C LYS A 766 -28.07 3.65 29.91
N THR A 767 -28.79 2.75 29.27
CA THR A 767 -30.02 2.16 29.81
C THR A 767 -29.74 1.10 30.86
N GLU A 768 -28.81 0.19 30.59
CA GLU A 768 -28.51 -0.95 31.47
C GLU A 768 -27.36 -0.64 32.43
N MET A 769 -26.23 -0.15 31.91
CA MET A 769 -24.99 -0.03 32.71
C MET A 769 -24.84 1.29 33.44
N LYS A 770 -25.48 2.37 32.94
CA LYS A 770 -25.33 3.75 33.41
C LYS A 770 -23.87 4.22 33.45
N LEU A 771 -23.11 3.94 32.38
CA LEU A 771 -21.72 4.37 32.22
C LEU A 771 -21.63 5.81 31.69
N ASP A 772 -20.74 6.61 32.28
CA ASP A 772 -20.39 7.95 31.80
C ASP A 772 -19.42 7.88 30.60
N ASP A 773 -19.34 8.94 29.79
CA ASP A 773 -18.48 9.01 28.60
C ASP A 773 -16.98 8.81 28.92
N LYS A 774 -16.54 9.25 30.11
CA LYS A 774 -15.15 9.04 30.58
C LYS A 774 -14.80 7.57 30.83
N ASP A 775 -15.81 6.72 31.01
CA ASP A 775 -15.67 5.29 31.30
C ASP A 775 -15.85 4.43 30.03
N CYS A 776 -16.00 5.07 28.87
CA CYS A 776 -16.05 4.42 27.56
C CYS A 776 -14.67 4.11 26.99
N LEU A 777 -14.59 3.10 26.14
CA LEU A 777 -13.48 2.94 25.20
C LEU A 777 -13.41 4.17 24.28
N ASN A 778 -12.20 4.53 23.87
CA ASN A 778 -11.91 5.76 23.11
C ASN A 778 -12.50 7.02 23.75
N ASN A 779 -12.49 7.12 25.08
CA ASN A 779 -13.14 8.23 25.80
C ASN A 779 -12.66 9.61 25.31
N PRO A 780 -13.40 10.68 25.62
CA PRO A 780 -13.09 12.00 25.07
C PRO A 780 -11.73 12.59 25.47
N SER A 781 -11.03 12.05 26.47
CA SER A 781 -9.67 12.50 26.78
C SER A 781 -8.64 11.98 25.77
N ILE A 782 -8.96 10.92 25.05
CA ILE A 782 -8.12 10.29 24.01
C ILE A 782 -8.55 10.78 22.63
N SER A 783 -9.85 10.66 22.31
CA SER A 783 -10.37 10.99 20.99
C SER A 783 -10.63 12.48 20.78
N GLY A 784 -10.70 13.27 21.86
CA GLY A 784 -11.05 14.69 21.79
C GLY A 784 -12.42 14.90 21.13
N PRO A 785 -12.49 15.64 20.01
CA PRO A 785 -13.73 15.75 19.26
C PRO A 785 -14.16 14.42 18.63
N ASP A 786 -13.27 13.50 18.32
CA ASP A 786 -13.67 12.31 17.54
C ASP A 786 -14.28 11.19 18.42
N PHE A 787 -14.90 11.55 19.54
CA PHE A 787 -15.54 10.61 20.46
C PHE A 787 -16.80 9.99 19.85
N ASN A 788 -16.76 8.67 19.64
CA ASN A 788 -17.88 7.87 19.19
C ASN A 788 -18.45 7.03 20.36
N PRO A 789 -19.58 7.41 20.98
CA PRO A 789 -20.16 6.63 22.07
C PRO A 789 -20.72 5.26 21.68
N ASN A 790 -20.93 4.97 20.39
CA ASN A 790 -21.30 3.64 19.91
C ASN A 790 -20.10 2.67 19.87
N ALA A 791 -18.86 3.14 20.12
CA ALA A 791 -17.67 2.30 20.29
C ALA A 791 -17.28 2.11 21.77
N CYS A 792 -18.20 2.39 22.71
CA CYS A 792 -17.90 2.50 24.15
C CYS A 792 -17.53 1.17 24.85
N LEU A 793 -18.08 0.05 24.42
CA LEU A 793 -17.99 -1.25 25.12
C LEU A 793 -17.04 -2.22 24.43
N ILE A 794 -17.15 -2.34 23.11
CA ILE A 794 -16.23 -3.09 22.25
C ILE A 794 -15.76 -2.14 21.14
N ARG A 795 -14.44 -2.06 20.95
CA ARG A 795 -13.80 -1.22 19.93
C ARG A 795 -12.76 -2.02 19.17
N MET A 796 -12.83 -1.99 17.84
CA MET A 796 -11.74 -2.48 17.01
C MET A 796 -10.57 -1.49 17.07
N LEU A 797 -9.34 -1.99 17.20
CA LEU A 797 -8.18 -1.13 17.28
C LEU A 797 -7.82 -0.57 15.89
N PRO A 798 -7.63 0.76 15.77
CA PRO A 798 -7.11 1.36 14.55
C PRO A 798 -5.80 0.69 14.12
N GLY A 799 -5.65 0.42 12.82
CA GLY A 799 -4.49 -0.29 12.26
C GLY A 799 -4.52 -1.81 12.43
N ALA A 800 -5.51 -2.37 13.15
CA ALA A 800 -5.73 -3.80 13.32
C ALA A 800 -7.19 -4.20 13.04
N GLU A 801 -7.86 -3.43 12.19
CA GLU A 801 -9.29 -3.58 11.85
C GLU A 801 -9.52 -4.33 10.55
N HIS A 802 -8.48 -4.92 9.96
CA HIS A 802 -8.60 -5.83 8.85
C HIS A 802 -7.81 -7.12 9.11
N ALA A 803 -8.18 -8.18 8.40
CA ALA A 803 -7.35 -9.36 8.25
C ALA A 803 -7.32 -9.81 6.79
N PHE A 804 -6.18 -10.32 6.36
CA PHE A 804 -5.94 -10.89 5.05
C PHE A 804 -5.55 -12.36 5.17
N LEU A 805 -6.30 -13.19 4.45
CA LEU A 805 -6.04 -14.62 4.30
C LEU A 805 -5.72 -14.88 2.83
N SER A 806 -4.56 -15.45 2.54
CA SER A 806 -4.10 -15.72 1.17
C SER A 806 -5.14 -16.50 0.37
N LYS A 807 -5.53 -17.67 0.85
CA LYS A 807 -6.56 -18.49 0.22
C LYS A 807 -7.24 -19.44 1.21
N ILE A 808 -8.44 -19.85 0.87
CA ILE A 808 -9.19 -20.92 1.55
C ILE A 808 -9.49 -22.01 0.53
N ASN A 809 -8.98 -23.21 0.77
CA ASN A 809 -9.19 -24.37 -0.10
C ASN A 809 -10.68 -24.72 -0.19
N ALA A 810 -11.08 -25.35 -1.29
CA ALA A 810 -12.44 -25.83 -1.49
C ALA A 810 -12.88 -26.77 -0.36
N GLN A 811 -14.10 -26.62 0.13
CA GLN A 811 -14.69 -27.45 1.20
C GLN A 811 -13.81 -27.52 2.46
N SER A 812 -13.12 -26.43 2.79
CA SER A 812 -12.18 -26.38 3.90
C SER A 812 -12.34 -25.10 4.71
N THR A 813 -11.94 -25.15 5.97
CA THR A 813 -11.72 -23.94 6.76
C THR A 813 -10.41 -23.27 6.36
N TRP A 814 -10.29 -21.98 6.68
CA TRP A 814 -9.05 -21.22 6.59
C TRP A 814 -7.90 -21.93 7.33
N VAL A 815 -8.17 -22.33 8.57
CA VAL A 815 -7.16 -22.93 9.44
C VAL A 815 -6.71 -24.29 8.95
N ASP A 816 -7.60 -25.10 8.39
CA ASP A 816 -7.23 -26.36 7.76
C ASP A 816 -6.44 -26.14 6.46
N THR A 817 -6.74 -25.06 5.72
CA THR A 817 -5.98 -24.65 4.53
C THR A 817 -4.54 -24.30 4.90
N LEU A 818 -4.37 -23.46 5.92
CA LEU A 818 -3.04 -23.06 6.41
C LEU A 818 -2.26 -24.25 6.98
N ARG A 819 -2.92 -25.16 7.71
CA ARG A 819 -2.28 -26.38 8.24
C ARG A 819 -1.70 -27.27 7.13
N GLY A 820 -2.40 -27.37 5.99
CA GLY A 820 -2.02 -28.26 4.90
C GLY A 820 -1.82 -29.69 5.38
N GLU A 821 -0.70 -30.31 5.01
CA GLU A 821 -0.32 -31.67 5.45
C GLU A 821 0.49 -31.70 6.76
N SER A 822 0.76 -30.55 7.38
CA SER A 822 1.61 -30.44 8.57
C SER A 822 0.95 -31.07 9.81
N GLN A 823 1.74 -31.82 10.58
CA GLN A 823 1.33 -32.36 11.89
C GLN A 823 1.67 -31.44 13.07
N ASN A 824 2.33 -30.31 12.82
CA ASN A 824 2.66 -29.33 13.86
C ASN A 824 1.46 -28.42 14.15
N GLY A 825 1.50 -27.71 15.29
CA GLY A 825 0.53 -26.65 15.58
C GLY A 825 0.58 -25.53 14.53
N ILE A 826 -0.52 -24.82 14.37
CA ILE A 826 -0.64 -23.72 13.40
C ILE A 826 -0.04 -22.45 14.01
N GLN A 827 0.72 -21.72 13.21
CA GLN A 827 1.16 -20.36 13.53
C GLN A 827 0.39 -19.40 12.63
N PHE A 828 -0.34 -18.46 13.24
CA PHE A 828 -1.01 -17.41 12.50
C PHE A 828 -0.02 -16.29 12.21
N ASN A 829 -0.04 -15.81 10.96
CA ASN A 829 0.57 -14.54 10.62
C ASN A 829 -0.28 -13.41 11.24
N SER A 830 0.36 -12.32 11.63
CA SER A 830 -0.30 -11.11 12.11
C SER A 830 -1.32 -10.56 11.11
N SER A 831 -1.13 -10.78 9.79
CA SER A 831 -2.12 -10.42 8.77
C SER A 831 -3.47 -11.10 8.98
N ALA A 832 -3.52 -12.27 9.60
CA ALA A 832 -4.75 -13.03 9.81
C ALA A 832 -5.47 -12.65 11.12
N VAL A 833 -4.97 -11.64 11.85
CA VAL A 833 -5.43 -11.27 13.20
C VAL A 833 -5.87 -9.81 13.23
N MET A 834 -7.14 -9.60 13.59
CA MET A 834 -7.66 -8.27 13.96
C MET A 834 -7.55 -8.10 15.48
N ALA A 835 -7.49 -6.86 15.99
CA ALA A 835 -7.47 -6.63 17.44
C ALA A 835 -8.65 -5.80 17.93
N MET A 836 -9.15 -6.14 19.12
CA MET A 836 -10.23 -5.42 19.78
C MET A 836 -9.98 -5.16 21.26
N GLU A 837 -10.49 -4.03 21.73
CA GLU A 837 -10.57 -3.65 23.13
C GLU A 837 -11.91 -4.10 23.73
N VAL A 838 -11.87 -4.64 24.94
CA VAL A 838 -13.05 -5.04 25.72
C VAL A 838 -13.13 -4.17 26.96
N ASN A 839 -14.21 -3.40 27.13
CA ASN A 839 -14.35 -2.51 28.28
C ASN A 839 -14.42 -3.31 29.60
N LYS A 840 -13.55 -2.99 30.57
CA LYS A 840 -13.50 -3.68 31.88
C LYS A 840 -14.79 -3.62 32.70
N TRP A 841 -15.69 -2.70 32.39
CA TRP A 841 -16.95 -2.53 33.11
C TRP A 841 -18.06 -3.45 32.58
N ILE A 842 -17.83 -4.15 31.46
CA ILE A 842 -18.81 -5.09 30.91
C ILE A 842 -19.07 -6.22 31.92
N PRO A 843 -20.32 -6.46 32.33
CA PRO A 843 -20.66 -7.58 33.19
C PRO A 843 -20.40 -8.90 32.45
N PRO A 844 -19.74 -9.90 33.08
CA PRO A 844 -19.67 -11.24 32.53
C PRO A 844 -21.06 -11.78 32.23
N GLY A 845 -21.23 -12.41 31.08
CA GLY A 845 -22.52 -12.87 30.56
C GLY A 845 -23.19 -11.92 29.55
N THR A 846 -22.60 -10.75 29.30
CA THR A 846 -23.09 -9.85 28.25
C THR A 846 -22.79 -10.44 26.87
N LEU A 847 -23.82 -10.50 26.02
CA LEU A 847 -23.72 -11.03 24.67
C LEU A 847 -23.56 -9.90 23.65
N PHE A 848 -22.59 -10.06 22.76
CA PHE A 848 -22.31 -9.17 21.65
C PHE A 848 -22.45 -9.90 20.32
N ASN A 849 -22.75 -9.15 19.27
CA ASN A 849 -22.66 -9.59 17.89
C ASN A 849 -21.89 -8.54 17.10
N CYS A 850 -20.74 -8.90 16.54
CA CYS A 850 -19.97 -8.04 15.67
C CYS A 850 -20.14 -8.46 14.20
N ARG A 851 -20.45 -7.48 13.36
CA ARG A 851 -20.70 -7.67 11.92
C ARG A 851 -19.47 -7.37 11.10
N PHE A 852 -18.72 -8.42 10.81
CA PHE A 852 -17.56 -8.35 9.93
C PHE A 852 -18.02 -8.35 8.47
N ARG A 853 -17.30 -7.63 7.63
CA ARG A 853 -17.51 -7.60 6.18
C ARG A 853 -16.43 -8.40 5.50
N VAL A 854 -16.79 -9.39 4.71
CA VAL A 854 -15.84 -10.29 4.04
C VAL A 854 -15.98 -10.18 2.54
N ARG A 855 -14.85 -10.09 1.83
CA ARG A 855 -14.78 -10.18 0.37
C ARG A 855 -13.54 -10.94 -0.04
N PHE A 856 -13.43 -11.28 -1.32
CA PHE A 856 -12.26 -11.97 -1.87
C PHE A 856 -12.06 -11.62 -3.36
N SER A 857 -10.81 -11.69 -3.83
CA SER A 857 -10.42 -11.14 -5.14
C SER A 857 -11.01 -11.90 -6.32
N ASN A 858 -11.20 -13.22 -6.21
CA ASN A 858 -11.91 -14.02 -7.22
C ASN A 858 -13.43 -14.11 -7.00
N CYS A 859 -14.04 -13.07 -6.42
CA CYS A 859 -15.47 -13.02 -6.21
C CYS A 859 -16.24 -12.59 -7.47
N SER A 860 -17.30 -13.34 -7.81
CA SER A 860 -18.08 -13.13 -9.04
C SER A 860 -19.12 -12.00 -8.94
N ASP A 861 -19.58 -11.72 -7.73
CA ASP A 861 -20.76 -10.90 -7.42
C ASP A 861 -20.51 -9.97 -6.22
N CYS A 862 -19.25 -9.82 -5.81
CA CYS A 862 -18.88 -8.81 -4.82
C CYS A 862 -18.90 -7.43 -5.50
N PHE A 863 -18.16 -7.26 -6.59
CA PHE A 863 -17.78 -5.93 -7.04
C PHE A 863 -18.75 -5.27 -8.02
N ASN A 864 -19.75 -5.98 -8.52
CA ASN A 864 -20.62 -5.53 -9.60
C ASN A 864 -22.06 -5.33 -9.12
N ASP A 865 -22.69 -4.23 -9.54
CA ASP A 865 -24.12 -4.00 -9.37
C ASP A 865 -24.90 -5.04 -10.20
N SER A 866 -25.74 -5.82 -9.52
CA SER A 866 -26.55 -6.88 -10.13
C SER A 866 -27.49 -6.40 -11.25
N SER A 867 -27.85 -5.11 -11.28
CA SER A 867 -28.81 -4.53 -12.21
C SER A 867 -28.16 -3.98 -13.48
N THR A 868 -26.94 -3.44 -13.37
CA THR A 868 -26.19 -2.82 -14.47
C THR A 868 -25.03 -3.68 -14.97
N ASP A 869 -24.58 -4.64 -14.16
CA ASP A 869 -23.34 -5.41 -14.32
C ASP A 869 -22.08 -4.51 -14.36
N ASP A 870 -22.22 -3.24 -13.98
CA ASP A 870 -21.09 -2.33 -13.80
C ASP A 870 -20.48 -2.52 -12.41
N ASP A 871 -19.22 -2.12 -12.22
CA ASP A 871 -18.62 -2.14 -10.89
C ASP A 871 -19.36 -1.13 -9.97
N LEU A 872 -19.43 -1.47 -8.69
CA LEU A 872 -20.04 -0.60 -7.68
C LEU A 872 -19.23 0.70 -7.57
N PRO A 873 -19.90 1.88 -7.53
CA PRO A 873 -19.20 3.13 -7.22
C PRO A 873 -18.57 3.03 -5.85
N ASP A 874 -17.48 3.78 -5.64
CA ASP A 874 -16.70 3.68 -4.42
C ASP A 874 -17.60 3.77 -3.18
N TYR A 875 -18.47 4.77 -3.03
CA TYR A 875 -19.25 4.92 -1.80
C TYR A 875 -20.03 3.68 -1.32
N GLU A 876 -20.44 2.78 -2.22
CA GLU A 876 -21.14 1.55 -1.86
C GLU A 876 -20.31 0.68 -0.89
N PHE A 877 -18.97 0.73 -0.95
CA PHE A 877 -18.13 -0.06 -0.04
C PHE A 877 -18.12 0.47 1.40
N ALA A 878 -18.83 1.57 1.72
CA ALA A 878 -19.18 1.95 3.09
C ALA A 878 -20.37 1.15 3.63
N GLY A 879 -21.10 0.45 2.76
CA GLY A 879 -22.29 -0.33 3.05
C GLY A 879 -22.07 -1.84 3.16
N PRO A 880 -23.17 -2.63 3.02
CA PRO A 880 -23.15 -4.08 3.08
C PRO A 880 -22.61 -4.73 1.79
N ASP A 881 -22.87 -4.13 0.63
CA ASP A 881 -22.25 -4.51 -0.63
C ASP A 881 -20.89 -3.79 -0.76
N PRO A 882 -19.85 -4.36 -1.38
CA PRO A 882 -19.74 -5.65 -2.08
C PRO A 882 -19.67 -6.91 -1.18
N TYR A 883 -19.85 -6.80 0.13
CA TYR A 883 -19.38 -7.79 1.09
C TYR A 883 -20.38 -8.92 1.37
N LYS A 884 -19.86 -10.02 1.92
CA LYS A 884 -20.63 -10.97 2.72
C LYS A 884 -20.58 -10.53 4.18
N ILE A 885 -21.74 -10.40 4.82
CA ILE A 885 -21.81 -10.04 6.24
C ILE A 885 -21.65 -11.29 7.10
N ILE A 886 -20.67 -11.26 7.98
CA ILE A 886 -20.35 -12.32 8.92
C ILE A 886 -20.71 -11.88 10.34
N ASN A 887 -21.73 -12.52 10.90
CA ASN A 887 -22.20 -12.26 12.26
C ASN A 887 -21.41 -13.12 13.26
N PHE A 888 -20.47 -12.50 13.98
CA PHE A 888 -19.70 -13.16 15.04
C PHE A 888 -20.32 -12.85 16.41
N GLN A 889 -20.97 -13.85 17.01
CA GLN A 889 -21.56 -13.74 18.34
C GLN A 889 -20.62 -14.27 19.42
N PHE A 890 -20.47 -13.52 20.50
CA PHE A 890 -19.70 -13.96 21.66
C PHE A 890 -20.28 -13.46 22.98
N GLU A 891 -19.92 -14.17 24.05
CA GLU A 891 -20.22 -13.80 25.43
C GLU A 891 -18.94 -13.30 26.10
N VAL A 892 -19.01 -12.19 26.83
CA VAL A 892 -17.89 -11.73 27.67
C VAL A 892 -17.82 -12.60 28.93
N LEU A 893 -16.67 -13.22 29.19
CA LEU A 893 -16.48 -14.21 30.25
C LEU A 893 -15.48 -13.74 31.31
N ASP A 894 -15.59 -14.27 32.53
CA ASP A 894 -14.65 -14.01 33.64
C ASP A 894 -13.29 -14.70 33.45
#